data_AF-A0A4Q9LPL6-F1
#
_entry.id   AF-A0A4Q9LPL6-F1
#
_cell.length_a   1.000
_cell.length_b   1.000
_cell.length_c   1.000
_cell.angle_alpha   90.00
_cell.angle_beta   90.00
_cell.angle_gamma   90.00
#
_symmetry.space_group_name_H-M   'P 1'
#
loop_
_entity.id
_entity.type
_entity.pdbx_description
1 polymer ?
#
loop_
_entity_poly.entity_id
_entity_poly.type
_entity_poly.pdbx_seq_one_letter_code
_entity_poly.pdbx_strand_id
1 'polypeptide(L)'
;MFELFRGRFYRGLSERVESEHVVYRDEISEFWSTMLNKNDDIVTSDDYLILFVSDNHPTTFPSLDEFVNIINWLPNWKAAGIDGIYNFFIKKLTTLHKYIYDIVKVICLKGTTQADWFYCGLTYLIPKEIPRRGSDYRPITCMSNLYKLTTKCVTKVVQIEVERRGLLSENQLGAVRGVQGAKEQDLLNIGINKEYGNNLKATWIDVKKAYESIDHAYLSQYIENLHLPDWILKFIKMIDRGILQGDSLSPLLFVLCMDPLSRKLNEKYTKVTIKTDTESQATNHLLFIDDLKLLAEDGQTLQEMTEEVIKFMNNIGFEINKEKLATTDPCCEDTATLFEGIGVYKYLGMLEDSRGIPKSKSFEELDDAVRAVLVKNKIYLRPGCKERLYIPRKEIGRGLHSKLEEAQIANLYNEIKNRKLHSKLYSARNNELVSVIDSSRWLKKGSVRPRDEAVFCYIQDRNVFWGADGMCQHCGKSGKTVDHLATRCEKMLGRDYTRRHNEVVRCIHLLLLNKYKFKSSKRIRSHSVQEILDNEYAEIRVDTRIKTDVKIRCNRPDIFILDKRQNKITLIEVGITSQDSLQIVETEKLRKYDLLANELGLIYKCSVDIIPYVMTWDGIVTKYHKTYVKRLQIPMNVEAYIQSIVLKKTVETISFDRRRGLESGLNAEESWERETLIDNEEGDVKTENTKNILPLILDGITTAKEPSTNTNEELELEEEIEVVEMCENDNVLKCLVETSGSNDENLSITTIPTLRKQKVSINDRERIIEKTLEGYSIKEGDRRSKLPLEIKESLQTYVDLECTKTLYELAEWVKCTFNVDVSTSTIDSALREFHYTLKLVTLVPERRNTLSTIEIRTNYATSFRESEVDNDDKNFVFLDEVGFAVVTRPSRGRNMRGESAYLSVTAARNRNILVVAAMNKYGLIYHKIHERAVNCEDFKLSIKEINESCQRQRILTPIFVMDNARIHHYRGLNDDEEIASYRIKYLPPYSSFLNPIENVFSVRKNKVIRSGVRTEPQLRILICRKFNEITGEHCSSFYRKMLGYLQKAEVGQMIHE
;
A
#
# COMPACT_ATOMS: atom_id res chain seq x y z
N MET A 1 1.81 14.00 -14.70
CA MET A 1 2.82 12.90 -14.56
C MET A 1 3.92 13.21 -13.53
N PHE A 2 4.31 14.48 -13.31
CA PHE A 2 5.27 14.91 -12.27
C PHE A 2 4.95 14.40 -10.85
N GLU A 3 3.67 14.44 -10.44
CA GLU A 3 3.26 14.08 -9.08
C GLU A 3 3.45 12.61 -8.74
N LEU A 4 3.32 11.72 -9.74
CA LEU A 4 3.36 10.27 -9.55
C LEU A 4 4.80 9.72 -9.38
N PHE A 5 5.83 10.47 -9.79
CA PHE A 5 7.22 10.00 -9.79
C PHE A 5 8.26 11.05 -9.31
N ARG A 6 7.85 12.00 -8.45
CA ARG A 6 8.72 13.10 -7.92
C ARG A 6 10.08 12.62 -7.39
N GLY A 7 10.09 11.54 -6.61
CA GLY A 7 11.33 11.00 -6.03
C GLY A 7 12.31 10.47 -7.08
N ARG A 8 11.81 9.92 -8.21
CA ARG A 8 12.66 9.46 -9.33
C ARG A 8 13.21 10.66 -10.11
N PHE A 9 12.40 11.70 -10.31
CA PHE A 9 12.80 12.94 -10.98
C PHE A 9 13.98 13.64 -10.27
N TYR A 10 13.89 13.90 -8.96
CA TYR A 10 14.99 14.50 -8.19
C TYR A 10 16.28 13.67 -8.19
N ARG A 11 16.16 12.35 -8.32
CA ARG A 11 17.30 11.42 -8.40
C ARG A 11 17.93 11.36 -9.81
N GLY A 12 17.19 11.76 -10.85
CA GLY A 12 17.58 11.74 -12.26
C GLY A 12 18.01 13.10 -12.85
N LEU A 13 17.98 14.20 -12.07
CA LEU A 13 18.34 15.56 -12.53
C LEU A 13 19.76 15.69 -13.12
N SER A 14 20.63 14.70 -12.92
CA SER A 14 21.99 14.65 -13.44
C SER A 14 22.11 14.24 -14.92
N GLU A 15 21.05 13.70 -15.54
CA GLU A 15 21.07 13.16 -16.91
C GLU A 15 20.27 14.09 -17.86
N ARG A 16 20.72 14.31 -19.10
CA ARG A 16 20.26 15.37 -20.03
C ARG A 16 20.27 14.81 -21.46
N VAL A 17 19.17 14.90 -22.23
CA VAL A 17 19.11 14.85 -23.72
C VAL A 17 17.80 15.51 -24.18
N GLU A 18 17.85 16.22 -25.29
CA GLU A 18 16.73 16.86 -25.98
C GLU A 18 16.17 15.93 -27.07
N SER A 19 14.87 16.02 -27.41
CA SER A 19 14.40 15.53 -28.71
C SER A 19 13.35 16.46 -29.34
N GLU A 20 13.64 16.88 -30.57
CA GLU A 20 12.71 17.48 -31.54
C GLU A 20 11.72 16.43 -32.09
N HIS A 21 10.93 16.75 -33.13
CA HIS A 21 10.04 15.93 -33.98
C HIS A 21 8.51 16.00 -33.67
N VAL A 22 7.72 16.49 -34.66
CA VAL A 22 6.24 16.65 -34.66
C VAL A 22 5.66 16.15 -35.99
N VAL A 23 4.63 15.29 -35.96
CA VAL A 23 3.75 14.92 -37.11
C VAL A 23 2.48 15.78 -37.04
N TYR A 24 1.99 16.29 -38.18
CA TYR A 24 0.85 17.22 -38.22
C TYR A 24 -0.51 16.53 -38.00
N ARG A 25 -1.41 17.20 -37.26
CA ARG A 25 -2.73 16.67 -36.83
C ARG A 25 -3.67 16.34 -37.99
N ASP A 26 -3.58 17.09 -39.09
CA ASP A 26 -4.52 16.98 -40.20
C ASP A 26 -4.27 15.72 -41.05
N GLU A 27 -3.01 15.37 -41.29
CA GLU A 27 -2.61 14.10 -41.94
C GLU A 27 -3.11 12.88 -41.16
N ILE A 28 -3.08 12.97 -39.82
CA ILE A 28 -3.60 11.94 -38.93
C ILE A 28 -5.12 11.85 -39.09
N SER A 29 -5.84 12.97 -39.04
CA SER A 29 -7.31 12.98 -39.10
C SER A 29 -7.85 12.43 -40.43
N GLU A 30 -7.22 12.77 -41.55
CA GLU A 30 -7.63 12.35 -42.89
C GLU A 30 -7.42 10.84 -43.12
N PHE A 31 -6.28 10.30 -42.66
CA PHE A 31 -5.98 8.87 -42.72
C PHE A 31 -6.96 8.02 -41.90
N TRP A 32 -7.34 8.47 -40.70
CA TRP A 32 -8.25 7.68 -39.84
C TRP A 32 -9.73 7.83 -40.22
N SER A 33 -10.14 8.98 -40.78
CA SER A 33 -11.54 9.21 -41.20
C SER A 33 -11.96 8.34 -42.40
N THR A 34 -11.04 8.06 -43.33
CA THR A 34 -11.32 7.23 -44.51
C THR A 34 -11.48 5.74 -44.16
N MET A 35 -10.84 5.27 -43.09
CA MET A 35 -10.96 3.87 -42.66
C MET A 35 -12.17 3.59 -41.76
N LEU A 36 -12.67 4.58 -41.01
CA LEU A 36 -13.85 4.41 -40.15
C LEU A 36 -15.18 4.44 -40.93
N ASN A 37 -15.16 4.80 -42.21
CA ASN A 37 -16.34 5.06 -43.05
C ASN A 37 -16.43 4.15 -44.30
N LYS A 38 -15.80 2.96 -44.33
CA LYS A 38 -15.90 2.06 -45.49
C LYS A 38 -17.35 1.53 -45.63
N ASN A 39 -17.87 1.58 -46.86
CA ASN A 39 -19.21 1.14 -47.26
C ASN A 39 -19.32 -0.39 -47.33
N ASP A 40 -20.52 -0.87 -46.99
CA ASP A 40 -20.98 -2.26 -47.02
C ASP A 40 -21.13 -2.79 -48.46
N ASP A 41 -20.04 -3.27 -49.06
CA ASP A 41 -20.16 -4.16 -50.23
C ASP A 41 -20.26 -5.60 -49.72
N ILE A 42 -21.47 -6.16 -49.80
CA ILE A 42 -21.81 -7.51 -49.33
C ILE A 42 -21.06 -8.55 -50.16
N VAL A 43 -20.07 -9.21 -49.55
CA VAL A 43 -19.42 -10.39 -50.12
C VAL A 43 -20.08 -11.64 -49.55
N THR A 44 -21.05 -12.20 -50.27
CA THR A 44 -21.62 -13.52 -49.95
C THR A 44 -20.80 -14.62 -50.64
N SER A 45 -20.13 -15.46 -49.85
CA SER A 45 -19.62 -16.75 -50.33
C SER A 45 -19.73 -17.81 -49.23
N ASP A 46 -20.57 -18.82 -49.48
CA ASP A 46 -20.87 -19.94 -48.57
C ASP A 46 -19.69 -20.91 -48.35
N ASP A 47 -18.60 -20.80 -49.14
CA ASP A 47 -17.50 -21.79 -49.22
C ASP A 47 -16.81 -22.12 -47.88
N TYR A 48 -16.85 -21.21 -46.90
CA TYR A 48 -16.16 -21.33 -45.60
C TYR A 48 -17.10 -21.27 -44.39
N LEU A 49 -18.42 -21.38 -44.58
CA LEU A 49 -19.37 -21.47 -43.48
C LEU A 49 -19.45 -22.91 -42.97
N ILE A 50 -19.09 -23.10 -41.70
CA ILE A 50 -19.13 -24.41 -41.05
C ILE A 50 -20.42 -24.51 -40.24
N LEU A 51 -21.23 -25.53 -40.53
CA LEU A 51 -22.43 -25.83 -39.75
C LEU A 51 -22.04 -26.64 -38.51
N PHE A 52 -22.36 -26.15 -37.32
CA PHE A 52 -22.15 -26.90 -36.08
C PHE A 52 -23.45 -27.59 -35.64
N VAL A 53 -23.36 -28.76 -35.00
CA VAL A 53 -24.55 -29.46 -34.49
C VAL A 53 -25.14 -28.71 -33.31
N SER A 54 -26.45 -28.46 -33.32
CA SER A 54 -27.17 -27.85 -32.19
C SER A 54 -27.08 -28.75 -30.94
N ASP A 55 -26.76 -28.16 -29.80
CA ASP A 55 -26.69 -28.83 -28.50
C ASP A 55 -27.72 -28.22 -27.55
N ASN A 56 -28.62 -29.05 -27.00
CA ASN A 56 -29.73 -28.63 -26.14
C ASN A 56 -29.31 -28.44 -24.66
N HIS A 57 -28.02 -28.28 -24.37
CA HIS A 57 -27.56 -28.03 -23.01
C HIS A 57 -27.99 -26.62 -22.52
N PRO A 58 -28.65 -26.49 -21.36
CA PRO A 58 -29.10 -25.18 -20.86
C PRO A 58 -27.92 -24.36 -20.35
N THR A 59 -27.34 -23.53 -21.22
CA THR A 59 -26.27 -22.58 -20.84
C THR A 59 -26.89 -21.27 -20.37
N THR A 60 -26.78 -20.99 -19.06
CA THR A 60 -27.41 -19.82 -18.43
C THR A 60 -26.45 -18.65 -18.25
N PHE A 61 -27.02 -17.43 -18.16
CA PHE A 61 -26.26 -16.23 -17.80
C PHE A 61 -25.58 -16.40 -16.42
N PRO A 62 -24.38 -15.83 -16.17
CA PRO A 62 -23.67 -16.02 -14.91
C PRO A 62 -24.53 -15.76 -13.68
N SER A 63 -24.32 -16.55 -12.62
CA SER A 63 -25.00 -16.33 -11.34
C SER A 63 -24.55 -15.01 -10.70
N LEU A 64 -25.28 -14.52 -9.69
CA LEU A 64 -24.88 -13.31 -8.97
C LEU A 64 -23.49 -13.48 -8.32
N ASP A 65 -23.20 -14.65 -7.75
CA ASP A 65 -21.90 -14.93 -7.13
C ASP A 65 -20.78 -14.94 -8.18
N GLU A 66 -21.04 -15.52 -9.35
CA GLU A 66 -20.11 -15.49 -10.46
C GLU A 66 -19.86 -14.07 -10.99
N PHE A 67 -20.91 -13.25 -11.05
CA PHE A 67 -20.81 -11.84 -11.44
C PHE A 67 -19.97 -11.04 -10.45
N VAL A 68 -20.20 -11.21 -9.14
CA VAL A 68 -19.39 -10.58 -8.08
C VAL A 68 -17.93 -11.05 -8.18
N ASN A 69 -17.69 -12.33 -8.48
CA ASN A 69 -16.35 -12.83 -8.75
C ASN A 69 -15.71 -12.13 -9.96
N ILE A 70 -16.44 -11.93 -11.07
CA ILE A 70 -15.94 -11.17 -12.23
C ILE A 70 -15.53 -9.74 -11.81
N ILE A 71 -16.35 -9.06 -11.00
CA ILE A 71 -16.05 -7.71 -10.49
C ILE A 71 -14.76 -7.71 -9.65
N ASN A 72 -14.58 -8.68 -8.76
CA ASN A 72 -13.43 -8.76 -7.86
C ASN A 72 -12.09 -8.82 -8.62
N TRP A 73 -12.08 -9.46 -9.79
CA TRP A 73 -10.91 -9.59 -10.67
C TRP A 73 -10.73 -8.43 -11.65
N LEU A 74 -11.54 -7.37 -11.61
CA LEU A 74 -11.32 -6.18 -12.44
C LEU A 74 -10.11 -5.36 -11.94
N PRO A 75 -9.24 -4.87 -12.83
CA PRO A 75 -8.14 -3.98 -12.46
C PRO A 75 -8.67 -2.59 -12.07
N ASN A 76 -8.30 -2.10 -10.89
CA ASN A 76 -8.91 -0.91 -10.26
C ASN A 76 -8.84 0.36 -11.12
N TRP A 77 -7.69 0.65 -11.73
CA TRP A 77 -7.42 1.91 -12.41
C TRP A 77 -7.33 1.75 -13.94
N LYS A 78 -8.14 0.86 -14.52
CA LYS A 78 -8.28 0.76 -15.97
C LYS A 78 -8.92 2.04 -16.50
N ALA A 79 -8.42 2.57 -17.61
CA ALA A 79 -8.93 3.79 -18.24
C ALA A 79 -10.45 3.75 -18.38
N ALA A 80 -11.12 4.76 -17.81
CA ALA A 80 -12.55 4.93 -17.88
C ALA A 80 -12.98 5.39 -19.29
N GLY A 81 -14.25 5.20 -19.62
CA GLY A 81 -14.83 5.77 -20.83
C GLY A 81 -15.22 7.23 -20.61
N ILE A 82 -16.12 7.73 -21.46
CA ILE A 82 -16.68 9.09 -21.33
C ILE A 82 -17.42 9.32 -19.99
N ASP A 83 -17.86 8.25 -19.33
CA ASP A 83 -18.55 8.29 -18.03
C ASP A 83 -17.62 8.61 -16.85
N GLY A 84 -16.30 8.50 -17.03
CA GLY A 84 -15.32 8.71 -15.97
C GLY A 84 -15.37 7.67 -14.83
N ILE A 85 -16.14 6.59 -14.98
CA ILE A 85 -16.33 5.60 -13.92
C ILE A 85 -15.21 4.56 -13.97
N TYR A 86 -14.34 4.57 -12.96
CA TYR A 86 -13.29 3.56 -12.79
C TYR A 86 -13.81 2.26 -12.15
N ASN A 87 -13.20 1.13 -12.51
CA ASN A 87 -13.47 -0.17 -11.88
C ASN A 87 -13.34 -0.16 -10.35
N PHE A 88 -12.50 0.72 -9.80
CA PHE A 88 -12.38 0.91 -8.35
C PHE A 88 -13.75 1.15 -7.69
N PHE A 89 -14.58 2.04 -8.25
CA PHE A 89 -15.89 2.37 -7.70
C PHE A 89 -16.85 1.19 -7.85
N ILE A 90 -16.87 0.55 -9.02
CA ILE A 90 -17.67 -0.65 -9.29
C ILE A 90 -17.34 -1.76 -8.27
N LYS A 91 -16.07 -1.95 -7.91
CA LYS A 91 -15.64 -2.96 -6.93
C LYS A 91 -15.99 -2.60 -5.48
N LYS A 92 -15.92 -1.33 -5.11
CA LYS A 92 -16.09 -0.89 -3.72
C LYS A 92 -17.54 -0.66 -3.32
N LEU A 93 -18.39 -0.30 -4.27
CA LEU A 93 -19.82 -0.08 -4.05
C LEU A 93 -20.60 -1.40 -4.12
N THR A 94 -20.35 -2.29 -3.15
CA THR A 94 -20.95 -3.64 -3.11
C THR A 94 -22.46 -3.64 -3.05
N THR A 95 -23.07 -2.59 -2.46
CA THR A 95 -24.53 -2.41 -2.44
C THR A 95 -25.13 -2.25 -3.84
N LEU A 96 -24.36 -1.76 -4.81
CA LEU A 96 -24.81 -1.61 -6.20
C LEU A 96 -24.66 -2.89 -7.02
N HIS A 97 -23.94 -3.90 -6.54
CA HIS A 97 -23.63 -5.10 -7.32
C HIS A 97 -24.89 -5.82 -7.80
N LYS A 98 -25.92 -5.90 -6.94
CA LYS A 98 -27.20 -6.51 -7.30
C LYS A 98 -27.93 -5.73 -8.40
N TYR A 99 -27.98 -4.41 -8.28
CA TYR A 99 -28.61 -3.54 -9.27
C TYR A 99 -27.89 -3.58 -10.62
N ILE A 100 -26.56 -3.49 -10.60
CA ILE A 100 -25.74 -3.59 -11.80
C ILE A 100 -25.92 -4.98 -12.43
N TYR A 101 -25.94 -6.05 -11.64
CA TYR A 101 -26.21 -7.41 -12.12
C TYR A 101 -27.56 -7.51 -12.84
N ASP A 102 -28.63 -6.96 -12.25
CA ASP A 102 -29.96 -7.01 -12.83
C ASP A 102 -30.01 -6.21 -14.16
N ILE A 103 -29.34 -5.06 -14.23
CA ILE A 103 -29.21 -4.27 -15.47
C ILE A 103 -28.45 -5.05 -16.55
N VAL A 104 -27.25 -5.55 -16.23
CA VAL A 104 -26.41 -6.33 -17.17
C VAL A 104 -27.15 -7.56 -17.66
N LYS A 105 -27.85 -8.27 -16.77
CA LYS A 105 -28.65 -9.44 -17.10
C LYS A 105 -29.81 -9.08 -18.04
N VAL A 106 -30.50 -7.97 -17.79
CA VAL A 106 -31.57 -7.49 -18.68
C VAL A 106 -31.04 -7.11 -20.05
N ILE A 107 -29.92 -6.38 -20.12
CA ILE A 107 -29.24 -6.02 -21.38
C ILE A 107 -28.94 -7.28 -22.19
N CYS A 108 -28.34 -8.30 -21.57
CA CYS A 108 -27.93 -9.52 -22.25
C CYS A 108 -29.13 -10.41 -22.63
N LEU A 109 -30.09 -10.62 -21.73
CA LEU A 109 -31.20 -11.56 -21.96
C LEU A 109 -32.32 -11.00 -22.83
N LYS A 110 -32.64 -9.71 -22.67
CA LYS A 110 -33.75 -9.06 -23.38
C LYS A 110 -33.29 -8.28 -24.61
N GLY A 111 -31.99 -8.01 -24.76
CA GLY A 111 -31.46 -7.19 -25.84
C GLY A 111 -31.88 -5.72 -25.76
N THR A 112 -32.08 -5.20 -24.54
CA THR A 112 -32.51 -3.80 -24.35
C THR A 112 -31.37 -2.84 -24.66
N THR A 113 -31.57 -1.96 -25.64
CA THR A 113 -30.64 -0.88 -25.96
C THR A 113 -30.48 0.06 -24.75
N GLN A 114 -29.24 0.51 -24.51
CA GLN A 114 -28.91 1.49 -23.49
C GLN A 114 -28.74 2.87 -24.14
N ALA A 115 -28.65 3.92 -23.33
CA ALA A 115 -28.37 5.26 -23.81
C ALA A 115 -27.01 5.32 -24.54
N ASP A 116 -26.91 6.20 -25.54
CA ASP A 116 -25.77 6.29 -26.46
C ASP A 116 -24.41 6.29 -25.78
N TRP A 117 -24.31 6.97 -24.62
CA TRP A 117 -23.07 7.06 -23.85
C TRP A 117 -22.49 5.69 -23.45
N PHE A 118 -23.31 4.66 -23.33
CA PHE A 118 -22.89 3.30 -22.98
C PHE A 118 -22.07 2.64 -24.10
N TYR A 119 -22.37 3.01 -25.35
CA TYR A 119 -21.69 2.52 -26.56
C TYR A 119 -20.67 3.51 -27.12
N CYS A 120 -20.53 4.70 -26.54
CA CYS A 120 -19.52 5.68 -26.92
C CYS A 120 -18.18 5.43 -26.21
N GLY A 121 -17.07 5.50 -26.96
CA GLY A 121 -15.70 5.38 -26.44
C GLY A 121 -14.82 6.58 -26.81
N LEU A 122 -13.81 6.85 -25.99
CA LEU A 122 -12.77 7.86 -26.27
C LEU A 122 -11.57 7.22 -26.97
N THR A 123 -11.30 7.60 -28.22
CA THR A 123 -10.18 7.06 -28.99
C THR A 123 -8.90 7.84 -28.76
N TYR A 124 -7.85 7.16 -28.29
CA TYR A 124 -6.50 7.70 -28.13
C TYR A 124 -5.59 7.15 -29.22
N LEU A 125 -4.69 7.99 -29.76
CA LEU A 125 -3.70 7.58 -30.75
C LEU A 125 -2.34 7.35 -30.07
N ILE A 126 -1.86 6.11 -30.07
CA ILE A 126 -0.58 5.71 -29.46
C ILE A 126 0.45 5.41 -30.55
N PRO A 127 1.63 6.04 -30.53
CA PRO A 127 2.66 5.77 -31.53
C PRO A 127 3.27 4.37 -31.37
N LYS A 128 3.51 3.67 -32.48
CA LYS A 128 4.16 2.35 -32.52
C LYS A 128 5.67 2.45 -32.23
N GLU A 129 6.34 3.42 -32.85
CA GLU A 129 7.75 3.78 -32.64
C GLU A 129 7.92 5.31 -32.72
N ILE A 130 9.06 5.83 -33.21
CA ILE A 130 9.22 7.28 -33.49
C ILE A 130 8.33 7.61 -34.70
N PRO A 131 7.19 8.30 -34.51
CA PRO A 131 6.20 8.42 -35.57
C PRO A 131 6.69 9.39 -36.65
N ARG A 132 6.59 8.97 -37.91
CA ARG A 132 6.92 9.78 -39.09
C ARG A 132 5.71 10.01 -40.00
N ARG A 133 4.68 9.15 -39.92
CA ARG A 133 3.46 9.17 -40.73
C ARG A 133 2.21 8.92 -39.87
N GLY A 134 1.03 9.29 -40.35
CA GLY A 134 -0.25 9.04 -39.65
C GLY A 134 -0.54 7.54 -39.34
N SER A 135 0.00 6.61 -40.14
CA SER A 135 -0.13 5.15 -39.96
C SER A 135 0.74 4.55 -38.83
N ASP A 136 1.68 5.35 -38.30
CA ASP A 136 2.53 4.97 -37.18
C ASP A 136 1.80 5.08 -35.83
N TYR A 137 0.59 5.62 -35.83
CA TYR A 137 -0.29 5.63 -34.66
C TYR A 137 -1.20 4.39 -34.63
N ARG A 138 -1.53 3.93 -33.43
CA ARG A 138 -2.52 2.89 -33.16
C ARG A 138 -3.68 3.54 -32.38
N PRO A 139 -4.93 3.51 -32.90
CA PRO A 139 -6.09 3.93 -32.15
C PRO A 139 -6.38 2.93 -31.04
N ILE A 140 -6.68 3.42 -29.84
CA ILE A 140 -7.21 2.64 -28.73
C ILE A 140 -8.48 3.32 -28.25
N THR A 141 -9.61 2.65 -28.47
CA THR A 141 -10.93 3.14 -28.06
C THR A 141 -11.22 2.73 -26.61
N CYS A 142 -11.26 3.71 -25.72
CA CYS A 142 -11.57 3.51 -24.31
C CYS A 142 -13.09 3.54 -24.08
N MET A 143 -13.72 2.35 -24.10
CA MET A 143 -15.15 2.18 -23.77
C MET A 143 -15.45 2.38 -22.28
N SER A 144 -16.72 2.64 -21.93
CA SER A 144 -17.20 2.61 -20.54
C SER A 144 -16.81 1.31 -19.84
N ASN A 145 -16.44 1.40 -18.56
CA ASN A 145 -16.13 0.22 -17.75
C ASN A 145 -17.38 -0.63 -17.46
N LEU A 146 -18.59 -0.07 -17.54
CA LEU A 146 -19.84 -0.83 -17.44
C LEU A 146 -20.07 -1.65 -18.72
N TYR A 147 -19.82 -1.08 -19.90
CA TYR A 147 -19.84 -1.83 -21.16
C TYR A 147 -18.85 -3.01 -21.12
N LYS A 148 -17.60 -2.74 -20.73
CA LYS A 148 -16.55 -3.75 -20.58
C LYS A 148 -16.90 -4.84 -19.55
N LEU A 149 -17.67 -4.50 -18.52
CA LEU A 149 -18.17 -5.47 -17.54
C LEU A 149 -19.24 -6.37 -18.17
N THR A 150 -20.17 -5.79 -18.94
CA THR A 150 -21.21 -6.54 -19.66
C THR A 150 -20.59 -7.51 -20.66
N THR A 151 -19.73 -7.04 -21.55
CA THR A 151 -19.05 -7.89 -22.55
C THR A 151 -18.20 -8.96 -21.89
N LYS A 152 -17.57 -8.70 -20.74
CA LYS A 152 -16.82 -9.70 -19.97
C LYS A 152 -17.70 -10.81 -19.41
N CYS A 153 -18.95 -10.53 -19.05
CA CYS A 153 -19.92 -11.55 -18.64
C CYS A 153 -20.29 -12.45 -19.83
N VAL A 154 -20.55 -11.85 -20.99
CA VAL A 154 -20.82 -12.59 -22.24
C VAL A 154 -19.61 -13.45 -22.64
N THR A 155 -18.41 -12.86 -22.64
CA THR A 155 -17.15 -13.53 -22.96
C THR A 155 -16.93 -14.76 -22.07
N LYS A 156 -17.27 -14.68 -20.78
CA LYS A 156 -17.13 -15.83 -19.87
C LYS A 156 -17.98 -17.02 -20.34
N VAL A 157 -19.22 -16.78 -20.76
CA VAL A 157 -20.14 -17.84 -21.22
C VAL A 157 -19.72 -18.37 -22.58
N VAL A 158 -19.42 -17.48 -23.54
CA VAL A 158 -18.96 -17.87 -24.88
C VAL A 158 -17.71 -18.74 -24.80
N GLN A 159 -16.74 -18.37 -23.94
CA GLN A 159 -15.53 -19.17 -23.77
C GLN A 159 -15.82 -20.60 -23.28
N ILE A 160 -16.71 -20.76 -22.29
CA ILE A 160 -17.09 -22.08 -21.77
C ILE A 160 -17.68 -22.93 -22.89
N GLU A 161 -18.51 -22.33 -23.75
CA GLU A 161 -19.12 -23.04 -24.86
C GLU A 161 -18.12 -23.42 -25.96
N VAL A 162 -17.19 -22.52 -26.27
CA VAL A 162 -16.09 -22.75 -27.21
C VAL A 162 -15.20 -23.91 -26.76
N GLU A 163 -14.81 -23.93 -25.49
CA GLU A 163 -13.96 -24.99 -24.89
C GLU A 163 -14.72 -26.32 -24.81
N ARG A 164 -16.00 -26.29 -24.42
CA ARG A 164 -16.85 -27.48 -24.28
C ARG A 164 -17.14 -28.18 -25.60
N ARG A 165 -17.39 -27.42 -26.66
CA ARG A 165 -17.73 -27.95 -28.00
C ARG A 165 -16.52 -28.10 -28.92
N GLY A 166 -15.33 -27.69 -28.51
CA GLY A 166 -14.14 -27.73 -29.36
C GLY A 166 -14.30 -26.88 -30.62
N LEU A 167 -14.86 -25.67 -30.46
CA LEU A 167 -15.15 -24.78 -31.60
C LEU A 167 -13.89 -24.19 -32.22
N LEU A 168 -12.77 -24.16 -31.49
CA LEU A 168 -11.47 -23.73 -32.00
C LEU A 168 -10.56 -24.91 -32.29
N SER A 169 -9.85 -24.82 -33.41
CA SER A 169 -8.79 -25.73 -33.84
C SER A 169 -7.53 -25.60 -32.97
N GLU A 170 -6.79 -26.70 -32.84
CA GLU A 170 -5.56 -26.76 -32.03
C GLU A 170 -4.43 -25.85 -32.54
N ASN A 171 -4.47 -25.47 -33.83
CA ASN A 171 -3.49 -24.58 -34.46
C ASN A 171 -3.59 -23.12 -34.00
N GLN A 172 -4.75 -22.74 -33.44
CA GLN A 172 -5.02 -21.38 -32.99
C GLN A 172 -4.74 -21.27 -31.49
N LEU A 173 -3.63 -20.62 -31.15
CA LEU A 173 -3.23 -20.42 -29.75
C LEU A 173 -3.52 -19.01 -29.24
N GLY A 174 -4.14 -18.16 -30.06
CA GLY A 174 -4.68 -16.87 -29.68
C GLY A 174 -5.99 -17.00 -28.89
N ALA A 175 -6.13 -16.22 -27.81
CA ALA A 175 -7.33 -16.19 -26.95
C ALA A 175 -7.72 -17.52 -26.25
N VAL A 176 -6.85 -18.52 -26.22
CA VAL A 176 -7.05 -19.79 -25.48
C VAL A 176 -6.65 -19.63 -24.00
N ARG A 177 -7.45 -20.19 -23.08
CA ARG A 177 -7.17 -20.11 -21.64
C ARG A 177 -6.18 -21.18 -21.18
N GLY A 178 -5.37 -20.84 -20.18
CA GLY A 178 -4.47 -21.78 -19.51
C GLY A 178 -3.17 -22.08 -20.25
N VAL A 179 -2.97 -21.52 -21.45
CA VAL A 179 -1.79 -21.74 -22.29
C VAL A 179 -0.90 -20.49 -22.38
N GLN A 180 0.40 -20.69 -22.59
CA GLN A 180 1.35 -19.62 -22.96
C GLN A 180 1.47 -19.53 -24.48
N GLY A 181 0.33 -19.30 -25.16
CA GLY A 181 0.17 -19.49 -26.61
C GLY A 181 1.35 -19.04 -27.47
N ALA A 182 1.78 -17.78 -27.37
CA ALA A 182 2.91 -17.27 -28.17
C ALA A 182 4.21 -18.07 -27.97
N LYS A 183 4.54 -18.45 -26.72
CA LYS A 183 5.76 -19.21 -26.43
C LYS A 183 5.66 -20.67 -26.84
N GLU A 184 4.50 -21.28 -26.63
CA GLU A 184 4.25 -22.67 -27.06
C GLU A 184 4.37 -22.77 -28.58
N GLN A 185 3.84 -21.78 -29.31
CA GLN A 185 3.95 -21.66 -30.75
C GLN A 185 5.39 -21.45 -31.23
N ASP A 186 6.16 -20.58 -30.55
CA ASP A 186 7.59 -20.38 -30.83
C ASP A 186 8.39 -21.67 -30.61
N LEU A 187 8.15 -22.39 -29.51
CA LEU A 187 8.84 -23.64 -29.20
C LEU A 187 8.49 -24.73 -30.21
N LEU A 188 7.21 -24.84 -30.60
CA LEU A 188 6.76 -25.77 -31.62
C LEU A 188 7.43 -25.46 -32.96
N ASN A 189 7.44 -24.21 -33.39
CA ASN A 189 8.11 -23.75 -34.59
C ASN A 189 9.60 -24.11 -34.61
N ILE A 190 10.31 -23.90 -33.49
CA ILE A 190 11.74 -24.29 -33.35
C ILE A 190 11.91 -25.81 -33.43
N GLY A 191 11.03 -26.57 -32.77
CA GLY A 191 11.08 -28.03 -32.78
C GLY A 191 10.89 -28.60 -34.18
N ILE A 192 9.88 -28.10 -34.90
CA ILE A 192 9.54 -28.56 -36.25
C ILE A 192 10.69 -28.24 -37.20
N ASN A 193 11.21 -27.01 -37.20
CA ASN A 193 12.32 -26.65 -38.07
C ASN A 193 13.57 -27.50 -37.79
N LYS A 194 13.89 -27.81 -36.53
CA LYS A 194 15.02 -28.67 -36.19
C LYS A 194 14.87 -30.10 -36.69
N GLU A 195 13.69 -30.71 -36.55
CA GLU A 195 13.42 -32.09 -36.98
C GLU A 195 13.62 -32.26 -38.50
N TYR A 196 13.23 -31.23 -39.26
CA TYR A 196 13.37 -31.19 -40.72
C TYR A 196 14.68 -30.53 -41.20
N GLY A 197 15.69 -30.42 -40.32
CA GLY A 197 17.02 -29.92 -40.67
C GLY A 197 17.05 -28.44 -41.10
N ASN A 198 16.05 -27.65 -40.73
CA ASN A 198 15.82 -26.25 -41.10
C ASN A 198 15.62 -26.05 -42.62
N ASN A 199 15.03 -27.03 -43.30
CA ASN A 199 14.75 -27.00 -44.74
C ASN A 199 13.29 -26.67 -45.08
N LEU A 200 12.44 -26.44 -44.08
CA LEU A 200 11.04 -26.14 -44.31
C LEU A 200 10.85 -24.78 -44.96
N LYS A 201 9.84 -24.71 -45.81
CA LYS A 201 9.40 -23.49 -46.47
C LYS A 201 8.29 -22.87 -45.67
N ALA A 202 8.38 -21.56 -45.50
CA ALA A 202 7.44 -20.76 -44.72
C ALA A 202 7.01 -19.49 -45.45
N THR A 203 5.73 -19.13 -45.24
CA THR A 203 5.12 -17.85 -45.63
C THR A 203 4.52 -17.21 -44.39
N TRP A 204 4.82 -15.93 -44.15
CA TRP A 204 4.25 -15.13 -43.06
C TRP A 204 3.22 -14.16 -43.62
N ILE A 205 2.03 -14.14 -43.02
CA ILE A 205 0.87 -13.37 -43.46
C ILE A 205 0.38 -12.50 -42.30
N ASP A 206 0.27 -11.19 -42.53
CA ASP A 206 -0.22 -10.18 -41.58
C ASP A 206 -1.41 -9.45 -42.21
N VAL A 207 -2.48 -9.24 -41.43
CA VAL A 207 -3.69 -8.54 -41.88
C VAL A 207 -3.64 -7.08 -41.42
N LYS A 208 -3.98 -6.13 -42.30
CA LYS A 208 -4.09 -4.72 -41.90
C LYS A 208 -5.31 -4.55 -41.00
N LYS A 209 -5.08 -4.05 -39.78
CA LYS A 209 -6.14 -3.62 -38.85
C LYS A 209 -7.25 -4.67 -38.68
N ALA A 210 -6.82 -5.88 -38.33
CA ALA A 210 -7.63 -7.08 -38.32
C ALA A 210 -8.99 -6.95 -37.58
N TYR A 211 -9.05 -6.25 -36.44
CA TYR A 211 -10.32 -6.06 -35.70
C TYR A 211 -11.34 -5.16 -36.40
N GLU A 212 -10.87 -4.14 -37.13
CA GLU A 212 -11.72 -3.11 -37.76
C GLU A 212 -12.20 -3.54 -39.16
N SER A 213 -11.61 -4.60 -39.72
CA SER A 213 -11.80 -4.99 -41.13
C SER A 213 -12.68 -6.23 -41.31
N ILE A 214 -13.28 -6.77 -40.24
CA ILE A 214 -14.21 -7.92 -40.34
C ILE A 214 -15.54 -7.44 -40.90
N ASP A 215 -16.04 -8.13 -41.92
CA ASP A 215 -17.40 -7.93 -42.42
C ASP A 215 -18.47 -8.39 -41.39
N HIS A 216 -19.43 -7.51 -41.10
CA HIS A 216 -20.46 -7.75 -40.08
C HIS A 216 -21.53 -8.75 -40.52
N ALA A 217 -21.80 -8.85 -41.83
CA ALA A 217 -22.76 -9.81 -42.35
C ALA A 217 -22.19 -11.23 -42.20
N TYR A 218 -20.91 -11.42 -42.55
CA TYR A 218 -20.18 -12.66 -42.33
C TYR A 218 -20.13 -13.02 -40.83
N LEU A 219 -19.73 -12.08 -39.96
CA LEU A 219 -19.70 -12.31 -38.52
C LEU A 219 -21.07 -12.77 -37.98
N SER A 220 -22.15 -12.09 -38.40
CA SER A 220 -23.50 -12.41 -37.96
C SER A 220 -23.94 -13.80 -38.41
N GLN A 221 -23.73 -14.13 -39.69
CA GLN A 221 -24.07 -15.42 -40.27
C GLN A 221 -23.25 -16.56 -39.64
N TYR A 222 -21.96 -16.32 -39.38
CA TYR A 222 -21.10 -17.31 -38.74
C TYR A 222 -21.54 -17.62 -37.31
N ILE A 223 -21.85 -16.59 -36.51
CA ILE A 223 -22.30 -16.79 -35.12
C ILE A 223 -23.65 -17.51 -35.08
N GLU A 224 -24.55 -17.25 -36.03
CA GLU A 224 -25.80 -18.02 -36.17
C GLU A 224 -25.53 -19.51 -36.39
N ASN A 225 -24.55 -19.84 -37.24
CA ASN A 225 -24.16 -21.22 -37.54
C ASN A 225 -23.42 -21.91 -36.38
N LEU A 226 -22.89 -21.16 -35.40
CA LEU A 226 -22.35 -21.75 -34.17
C LEU A 226 -23.47 -22.33 -33.27
N HIS A 227 -24.72 -21.93 -33.48
CA HIS A 227 -25.85 -22.28 -32.60
C HIS A 227 -25.55 -21.97 -31.12
N LEU A 228 -25.03 -20.77 -30.84
CA LEU A 228 -24.87 -20.28 -29.47
C LEU A 228 -26.24 -19.94 -28.87
N PRO A 229 -26.39 -19.90 -27.52
CA PRO A 229 -27.62 -19.49 -26.86
C PRO A 229 -28.21 -18.19 -27.42
N ASP A 230 -29.53 -18.17 -27.68
CA ASP A 230 -30.26 -17.06 -28.34
C ASP A 230 -29.97 -15.67 -27.78
N TRP A 231 -29.77 -15.57 -26.47
CA TRP A 231 -29.50 -14.29 -25.82
C TRP A 231 -28.11 -13.73 -26.18
N ILE A 232 -27.13 -14.58 -26.46
CA ILE A 232 -25.80 -14.17 -26.93
C ILE A 232 -25.90 -13.62 -28.35
N LEU A 233 -26.66 -14.32 -29.22
CA LEU A 233 -26.93 -13.86 -30.59
C LEU A 233 -27.60 -12.48 -30.58
N LYS A 234 -28.62 -12.28 -29.75
CA LYS A 234 -29.29 -10.99 -29.59
C LYS A 234 -28.35 -9.89 -29.11
N PHE A 235 -27.48 -10.19 -28.15
CA PHE A 235 -26.51 -9.22 -27.65
C PHE A 235 -25.47 -8.82 -28.71
N ILE A 236 -24.93 -9.78 -29.47
CA ILE A 236 -23.92 -9.49 -30.49
C ILE A 236 -24.52 -8.69 -31.65
N LYS A 237 -25.75 -9.02 -32.09
CA LYS A 237 -26.47 -8.26 -33.12
C LYS A 237 -26.75 -6.80 -32.75
N MET A 238 -26.73 -6.45 -31.46
CA MET A 238 -26.88 -5.07 -30.99
C MET A 238 -25.60 -4.23 -31.20
N ILE A 239 -24.47 -4.87 -31.50
CA ILE A 239 -23.19 -4.21 -31.76
C ILE A 239 -23.12 -3.86 -33.25
N ASP A 240 -23.74 -2.74 -33.63
CA ASP A 240 -23.89 -2.29 -35.03
C ASP A 240 -22.58 -1.85 -35.72
N ARG A 241 -21.43 -1.77 -35.02
CA ARG A 241 -20.17 -1.21 -35.59
C ARG A 241 -18.90 -1.83 -35.02
N GLY A 242 -18.19 -2.58 -35.85
CA GLY A 242 -16.86 -3.13 -35.63
C GLY A 242 -16.72 -4.08 -34.43
N ILE A 243 -15.70 -4.93 -34.49
CA ILE A 243 -15.17 -5.56 -33.28
C ILE A 243 -14.24 -4.52 -32.61
N LEU A 244 -14.70 -3.90 -31.51
CA LEU A 244 -14.01 -2.76 -30.89
C LEU A 244 -12.70 -3.14 -30.19
N GLN A 245 -11.58 -2.56 -30.64
CA GLN A 245 -10.26 -2.82 -30.05
C GLN A 245 -10.18 -2.30 -28.59
N GLY A 246 -9.98 -3.22 -27.63
CA GLY A 246 -9.90 -2.92 -26.20
C GLY A 246 -11.00 -3.56 -25.34
N ASP A 247 -11.96 -4.22 -26.00
CA ASP A 247 -12.99 -5.05 -25.38
C ASP A 247 -12.55 -6.53 -25.20
N SER A 248 -13.13 -7.25 -24.24
CA SER A 248 -12.77 -8.64 -23.96
C SER A 248 -13.44 -9.67 -24.86
N LEU A 249 -14.62 -9.37 -25.41
CA LEU A 249 -15.33 -10.27 -26.33
C LEU A 249 -14.68 -10.25 -27.71
N SER A 250 -14.13 -9.11 -28.07
CA SER A 250 -13.57 -8.80 -29.39
C SER A 250 -12.48 -9.78 -29.88
N PRO A 251 -11.42 -10.09 -29.09
CA PRO A 251 -10.43 -11.11 -29.48
C PRO A 251 -11.01 -12.51 -29.69
N LEU A 252 -12.01 -12.90 -28.90
CA LEU A 252 -12.62 -14.23 -28.99
C LEU A 252 -13.45 -14.36 -30.26
N LEU A 253 -14.25 -13.34 -30.61
CA LEU A 253 -15.01 -13.33 -31.85
C LEU A 253 -14.09 -13.34 -33.08
N PHE A 254 -13.02 -12.54 -33.06
CA PHE A 254 -12.03 -12.51 -34.13
C PHE A 254 -11.43 -13.90 -34.39
N VAL A 255 -11.00 -14.57 -33.31
CA VAL A 255 -10.38 -15.89 -33.40
C VAL A 255 -11.37 -16.95 -33.91
N LEU A 256 -12.64 -16.87 -33.50
CA LEU A 256 -13.70 -17.75 -34.02
C LEU A 256 -13.93 -17.56 -35.53
N CYS A 257 -13.93 -16.31 -36.02
CA CYS A 257 -14.05 -16.02 -37.45
C CYS A 257 -12.87 -16.54 -38.29
N MET A 258 -11.68 -16.65 -37.67
CA MET A 258 -10.49 -17.18 -38.33
C MET A 258 -10.42 -18.72 -38.33
N ASP A 259 -11.20 -19.39 -37.49
CA ASP A 259 -11.14 -20.84 -37.32
C ASP A 259 -11.49 -21.67 -38.57
N PRO A 260 -12.48 -21.28 -39.42
CA PRO A 260 -12.79 -22.01 -40.64
C PRO A 260 -11.60 -22.17 -41.59
N LEU A 261 -10.73 -21.16 -41.67
CA LEU A 261 -9.50 -21.23 -42.45
C LEU A 261 -8.58 -22.33 -41.92
N SER A 262 -8.36 -22.38 -40.61
CA SER A 262 -7.52 -23.40 -39.97
C SER A 262 -8.06 -24.81 -40.23
N ARG A 263 -9.38 -25.01 -40.14
CA ARG A 263 -10.00 -26.31 -40.44
C ARG A 263 -9.82 -26.70 -41.90
N LYS A 264 -9.99 -25.76 -42.83
CA LYS A 264 -9.78 -26.00 -44.26
C LYS A 264 -8.33 -26.36 -44.58
N LEU A 265 -7.37 -25.65 -44.00
CA LEU A 265 -5.94 -25.94 -44.16
C LEU A 265 -5.60 -27.34 -43.63
N ASN A 266 -6.16 -27.72 -42.48
CA ASN A 266 -5.96 -29.03 -41.88
C ASN A 266 -6.59 -30.19 -42.67
N GLU A 267 -7.68 -29.94 -43.40
CA GLU A 267 -8.39 -30.93 -44.22
C GLU A 267 -7.69 -31.15 -45.57
N LYS A 268 -7.25 -30.07 -46.22
CA LYS A 268 -6.80 -30.09 -47.62
C LYS A 268 -5.30 -30.35 -47.82
N TYR A 269 -4.45 -29.93 -46.88
CA TYR A 269 -3.00 -29.92 -47.06
C TYR A 269 -2.25 -30.84 -46.08
N THR A 270 -1.12 -31.37 -46.52
CA THR A 270 -0.25 -32.25 -45.73
C THR A 270 0.34 -31.52 -44.51
N LYS A 271 0.53 -32.25 -43.41
CA LYS A 271 1.06 -31.72 -42.14
C LYS A 271 2.49 -32.18 -41.92
N VAL A 272 3.34 -31.28 -41.42
CA VAL A 272 4.66 -31.61 -40.88
C VAL A 272 4.53 -32.17 -39.47
N THR A 273 5.33 -33.17 -39.12
CA THR A 273 5.17 -33.95 -37.88
C THR A 273 6.43 -33.93 -37.04
N ILE A 274 6.30 -33.78 -35.73
CA ILE A 274 7.35 -34.09 -34.75
C ILE A 274 6.97 -35.37 -34.02
N LYS A 275 7.90 -36.32 -33.93
CA LYS A 275 7.76 -37.50 -33.08
C LYS A 275 8.41 -37.22 -31.71
N THR A 276 7.61 -37.23 -30.64
CA THR A 276 8.14 -37.29 -29.27
C THR A 276 7.98 -38.70 -28.71
N ASP A 277 8.68 -39.03 -27.62
CA ASP A 277 8.69 -40.37 -27.00
C ASP A 277 7.29 -40.87 -26.56
N THR A 278 6.31 -39.97 -26.45
CA THR A 278 4.95 -40.28 -25.95
C THR A 278 3.81 -39.87 -26.89
N GLU A 279 3.96 -38.81 -27.71
CA GLU A 279 2.91 -38.29 -28.61
C GLU A 279 3.50 -37.71 -29.92
N SER A 280 2.76 -37.80 -31.04
CA SER A 280 3.13 -37.17 -32.31
C SER A 280 2.30 -35.91 -32.54
N GLN A 281 2.94 -34.76 -32.71
CA GLN A 281 2.27 -33.49 -33.00
C GLN A 281 2.44 -33.14 -34.48
N ALA A 282 1.34 -32.83 -35.16
CA ALA A 282 1.30 -32.58 -36.60
C ALA A 282 0.62 -31.25 -36.91
N THR A 283 1.24 -30.39 -37.73
CA THR A 283 0.67 -29.10 -38.13
C THR A 283 1.15 -28.69 -39.52
N ASN A 284 0.42 -27.82 -40.22
CA ASN A 284 0.87 -27.16 -41.45
C ASN A 284 0.83 -25.62 -41.34
N HIS A 285 0.29 -25.08 -40.23
CA HIS A 285 0.24 -23.65 -39.99
C HIS A 285 0.20 -23.33 -38.49
N LEU A 286 0.68 -22.14 -38.16
CA LEU A 286 0.70 -21.59 -36.81
C LEU A 286 -0.10 -20.28 -36.82
N LEU A 287 -1.14 -20.19 -36.01
CA LEU A 287 -2.04 -19.03 -35.97
C LEU A 287 -2.10 -18.45 -34.56
N PHE A 288 -1.77 -17.15 -34.44
CA PHE A 288 -1.86 -16.41 -33.18
C PHE A 288 -2.59 -15.07 -33.40
N ILE A 289 -3.88 -15.04 -33.07
CA ILE A 289 -4.76 -13.90 -33.42
C ILE A 289 -4.68 -13.65 -34.94
N ASP A 290 -4.03 -12.58 -35.39
CA ASP A 290 -3.85 -12.15 -36.77
C ASP A 290 -2.54 -12.64 -37.41
N ASP A 291 -1.56 -13.05 -36.61
CA ASP A 291 -0.26 -13.54 -37.09
C ASP A 291 -0.38 -14.98 -37.58
N LEU A 292 -0.34 -15.18 -38.91
CA LEU A 292 -0.40 -16.48 -39.56
C LEU A 292 0.96 -16.84 -40.19
N LYS A 293 1.44 -18.04 -39.88
CA LYS A 293 2.63 -18.64 -40.50
C LYS A 293 2.28 -20.00 -41.11
N LEU A 294 2.51 -20.15 -42.41
CA LEU A 294 2.34 -21.41 -43.13
C LEU A 294 3.67 -22.19 -43.17
N LEU A 295 3.59 -23.52 -43.17
CA LEU A 295 4.74 -24.43 -43.19
C LEU A 295 4.49 -25.57 -44.18
N ALA A 296 5.44 -25.81 -45.09
CA ALA A 296 5.41 -26.94 -46.03
C ALA A 296 6.83 -27.47 -46.32
N GLU A 297 6.91 -28.71 -46.81
CA GLU A 297 8.17 -29.31 -47.27
C GLU A 297 8.51 -28.89 -48.70
N ASP A 298 7.51 -28.70 -49.55
CA ASP A 298 7.64 -28.30 -50.95
C ASP A 298 7.04 -26.92 -51.24
N GLY A 299 7.66 -26.18 -52.16
CA GLY A 299 7.24 -24.83 -52.54
C GLY A 299 5.86 -24.79 -53.23
N GLN A 300 5.49 -25.86 -53.95
CA GLN A 300 4.20 -25.95 -54.63
C GLN A 300 3.03 -25.99 -53.63
N THR A 301 3.12 -26.85 -52.61
CA THR A 301 2.13 -26.91 -51.53
C THR A 301 2.06 -25.60 -50.76
N LEU A 302 3.21 -24.94 -50.49
CA LEU A 302 3.22 -23.63 -49.84
C LEU A 302 2.50 -22.56 -50.66
N GLN A 303 2.67 -22.57 -51.99
CA GLN A 303 1.99 -21.65 -52.89
C GLN A 303 0.47 -21.88 -52.86
N GLU A 304 0.03 -23.12 -53.02
CA GLU A 304 -1.41 -23.47 -52.99
C GLU A 304 -2.05 -23.11 -51.64
N MET A 305 -1.34 -23.30 -50.52
CA MET A 305 -1.81 -22.87 -49.20
C MET A 305 -1.90 -21.34 -49.10
N THR A 306 -0.93 -20.62 -49.65
CA THR A 306 -0.90 -19.15 -49.65
C THR A 306 -2.07 -18.58 -50.46
N GLU A 307 -2.35 -19.15 -51.64
CA GLU A 307 -3.49 -18.77 -52.48
C GLU A 307 -4.84 -19.03 -51.80
N GLU A 308 -4.98 -20.17 -51.11
CA GLU A 308 -6.19 -20.50 -50.34
C GLU A 308 -6.43 -19.49 -49.20
N VAL A 309 -5.37 -19.10 -48.48
CA VAL A 309 -5.45 -18.05 -47.44
C VAL A 309 -5.86 -16.72 -48.06
N ILE A 310 -5.25 -16.29 -49.16
CA ILE A 310 -5.59 -15.03 -49.83
C ILE A 310 -7.07 -15.03 -50.27
N LYS A 311 -7.55 -16.15 -50.83
CA LYS A 311 -8.96 -16.33 -51.21
C LYS A 311 -9.88 -16.17 -50.00
N PHE A 312 -9.57 -16.86 -48.89
CA PHE A 312 -10.34 -16.75 -47.66
C PHE A 312 -10.36 -15.32 -47.10
N MET A 313 -9.21 -14.66 -47.01
CA MET A 313 -9.08 -13.29 -46.48
C MET A 313 -9.92 -12.30 -47.29
N ASN A 314 -9.88 -12.40 -48.62
CA ASN A 314 -10.70 -11.56 -49.49
C ASN A 314 -12.20 -11.83 -49.31
N ASN A 315 -12.60 -13.09 -49.12
CA ASN A 315 -14.00 -13.46 -48.91
C ASN A 315 -14.59 -12.90 -47.61
N ILE A 316 -13.79 -12.76 -46.56
CA ILE A 316 -14.24 -12.22 -45.27
C ILE A 316 -14.03 -10.70 -45.13
N GLY A 317 -13.57 -10.04 -46.19
CA GLY A 317 -13.36 -8.59 -46.25
C GLY A 317 -12.01 -8.08 -45.72
N PHE A 318 -11.04 -8.97 -45.46
CA PHE A 318 -9.73 -8.58 -44.93
C PHE A 318 -8.78 -8.01 -45.98
N GLU A 319 -8.12 -6.91 -45.60
CA GLU A 319 -7.06 -6.31 -46.42
C GLU A 319 -5.69 -6.82 -45.98
N ILE A 320 -5.02 -7.59 -46.84
CA ILE A 320 -3.70 -8.18 -46.56
C ILE A 320 -2.62 -7.09 -46.56
N ASN A 321 -1.69 -7.18 -45.61
CA ASN A 321 -0.57 -6.26 -45.51
C ASN A 321 0.60 -6.69 -46.42
N LYS A 322 0.57 -6.23 -47.68
CA LYS A 322 1.60 -6.57 -48.68
C LYS A 322 3.04 -6.27 -48.24
N GLU A 323 3.27 -5.23 -47.42
CA GLU A 323 4.61 -4.89 -46.92
C GLU A 323 5.16 -5.88 -45.90
N LYS A 324 4.28 -6.65 -45.24
CA LYS A 324 4.67 -7.64 -44.22
C LYS A 324 4.44 -9.09 -44.66
N LEU A 325 3.80 -9.28 -45.81
CA LEU A 325 3.64 -10.57 -46.47
C LEU A 325 4.99 -11.00 -47.04
N ALA A 326 5.59 -12.02 -46.44
CA ALA A 326 6.94 -12.48 -46.77
C ALA A 326 6.98 -14.01 -46.97
N THR A 327 7.82 -14.49 -47.89
CA THR A 327 8.02 -15.91 -48.17
C THR A 327 9.51 -16.27 -48.22
N THR A 328 9.83 -17.50 -47.82
CA THR A 328 11.17 -18.09 -47.96
C THR A 328 11.38 -18.82 -49.29
N ASP A 329 10.33 -19.04 -50.07
CA ASP A 329 10.38 -19.84 -51.30
C ASP A 329 10.05 -19.01 -52.56
N PRO A 330 10.87 -19.10 -53.62
CA PRO A 330 10.64 -18.39 -54.89
C PRO A 330 9.32 -18.75 -55.59
N CYS A 331 8.74 -19.93 -55.35
CA CYS A 331 7.45 -20.30 -55.94
C CYS A 331 6.31 -19.36 -55.51
N CYS A 332 6.46 -18.65 -54.39
CA CYS A 332 5.48 -17.69 -53.89
C CYS A 332 5.86 -16.23 -54.19
N GLU A 333 6.90 -15.94 -54.98
CA GLU A 333 7.39 -14.57 -55.23
C GLU A 333 6.35 -13.68 -55.92
N ASP A 334 5.48 -14.26 -56.75
CA ASP A 334 4.39 -13.55 -57.42
C ASP A 334 3.30 -13.05 -56.45
N THR A 335 3.18 -13.67 -55.27
CA THR A 335 2.14 -13.39 -54.28
C THR A 335 2.66 -12.73 -53.00
N ALA A 336 3.89 -13.04 -52.59
CA ALA A 336 4.53 -12.58 -51.36
C ALA A 336 5.96 -12.11 -51.61
N THR A 337 6.44 -11.15 -50.82
CA THR A 337 7.81 -10.62 -51.00
C THR A 337 8.83 -11.69 -50.67
N LEU A 338 9.68 -12.07 -51.65
CA LEU A 338 10.73 -13.06 -51.46
C LEU A 338 11.79 -12.56 -50.48
N PHE A 339 12.09 -13.37 -49.48
CA PHE A 339 13.01 -13.06 -48.40
C PHE A 339 14.42 -13.58 -48.72
N GLU A 340 15.19 -12.87 -49.54
CA GLU A 340 16.56 -13.27 -49.93
C GLU A 340 17.65 -12.81 -48.92
N GLY A 341 18.48 -13.75 -48.42
CA GLY A 341 19.75 -13.47 -47.71
C GLY A 341 19.70 -13.33 -46.17
N ILE A 342 20.73 -12.70 -45.58
CA ILE A 342 21.01 -12.53 -44.11
C ILE A 342 19.98 -11.61 -43.39
N GLY A 343 18.82 -11.38 -44.00
CA GLY A 343 17.70 -10.66 -43.39
C GLY A 343 17.11 -11.44 -42.21
N VAL A 344 16.46 -10.73 -41.30
CA VAL A 344 15.79 -11.34 -40.13
C VAL A 344 14.32 -10.90 -40.10
N TYR A 345 13.40 -11.86 -40.04
CA TYR A 345 11.97 -11.61 -39.89
C TYR A 345 11.60 -11.64 -38.41
N LYS A 346 10.71 -10.75 -37.96
CA LYS A 346 10.27 -10.69 -36.57
C LYS A 346 8.89 -11.33 -36.43
N TYR A 347 8.82 -12.57 -35.97
CA TYR A 347 7.58 -13.30 -35.72
C TYR A 347 7.36 -13.48 -34.21
N LEU A 348 6.18 -13.09 -33.69
CA LEU A 348 5.83 -13.15 -32.26
C LEU A 348 6.86 -12.54 -31.29
N GLY A 349 7.74 -11.66 -31.78
CA GLY A 349 8.82 -11.03 -31.01
C GLY A 349 10.19 -11.70 -31.19
N MET A 350 10.26 -12.87 -31.82
CA MET A 350 11.48 -13.61 -32.14
C MET A 350 12.02 -13.22 -33.51
N LEU A 351 13.35 -13.08 -33.62
CA LEU A 351 14.04 -12.79 -34.87
C LEU A 351 14.51 -14.08 -35.53
N GLU A 352 13.87 -14.44 -36.65
CA GLU A 352 14.13 -15.65 -37.44
C GLU A 352 14.91 -15.31 -38.71
N ASP A 353 15.91 -16.12 -39.07
CA ASP A 353 16.53 -16.06 -40.39
C ASP A 353 15.70 -16.79 -41.46
N SER A 354 16.12 -16.72 -42.72
CA SER A 354 15.44 -17.38 -43.86
C SER A 354 15.35 -18.91 -43.77
N ARG A 355 16.04 -19.53 -42.80
CA ARG A 355 15.99 -20.98 -42.51
C ARG A 355 15.13 -21.29 -41.29
N GLY A 356 14.41 -20.30 -40.76
CA GLY A 356 13.61 -20.45 -39.53
C GLY A 356 14.45 -20.60 -38.26
N ILE A 357 15.76 -20.27 -38.30
CA ILE A 357 16.64 -20.37 -37.14
C ILE A 357 16.53 -19.06 -36.33
N PRO A 358 16.15 -19.12 -35.05
CA PRO A 358 16.18 -17.95 -34.19
C PRO A 358 17.63 -17.46 -34.00
N LYS A 359 17.87 -16.14 -34.08
CA LYS A 359 19.19 -15.59 -33.72
C LYS A 359 19.54 -15.93 -32.27
N SER A 360 20.82 -16.25 -31.99
CA SER A 360 21.33 -16.73 -30.69
C SER A 360 20.86 -15.91 -29.49
N LYS A 361 20.73 -14.59 -29.65
CA LYS A 361 20.27 -13.66 -28.63
C LYS A 361 18.80 -13.88 -28.22
N SER A 362 17.93 -14.24 -29.18
CA SER A 362 16.51 -14.50 -28.94
C SER A 362 16.28 -15.87 -28.27
N PHE A 363 17.12 -16.86 -28.59
CA PHE A 363 17.09 -18.17 -27.94
C PHE A 363 17.55 -18.08 -26.47
N GLU A 364 18.55 -17.26 -26.17
CA GLU A 364 18.98 -16.97 -24.79
C GLU A 364 17.87 -16.29 -23.98
N GLU A 365 17.12 -15.35 -24.56
CA GLU A 365 15.98 -14.69 -23.89
C GLU A 365 14.83 -15.66 -23.59
N LEU A 366 14.51 -16.57 -24.51
CA LEU A 366 13.49 -17.60 -24.31
C LEU A 366 13.95 -18.66 -23.29
N ASP A 367 15.19 -19.14 -23.38
CA ASP A 367 15.78 -20.09 -22.42
C ASP A 367 15.86 -19.48 -21.01
N ASP A 368 16.22 -18.20 -20.88
CA ASP A 368 16.22 -17.47 -19.61
C ASP A 368 14.80 -17.31 -19.06
N ALA A 369 13.80 -17.02 -19.90
CA ALA A 369 12.41 -16.91 -19.48
C ALA A 369 11.84 -18.28 -19.03
N VAL A 370 12.16 -19.36 -19.74
CA VAL A 370 11.76 -20.73 -19.40
C VAL A 370 12.48 -21.17 -18.13
N ARG A 371 13.80 -20.97 -18.00
CA ARG A 371 14.55 -21.24 -16.76
C ARG A 371 14.05 -20.41 -15.59
N ALA A 372 13.67 -19.14 -15.80
CA ALA A 372 13.07 -18.33 -14.75
C ALA A 372 11.73 -18.90 -14.29
N VAL A 373 10.91 -19.44 -15.20
CA VAL A 373 9.64 -20.12 -14.87
C VAL A 373 9.90 -21.47 -14.19
N LEU A 374 10.87 -22.26 -14.64
CA LEU A 374 11.24 -23.54 -14.04
C LEU A 374 11.85 -23.35 -12.63
N VAL A 375 12.65 -22.30 -12.42
CA VAL A 375 13.18 -21.89 -11.11
C VAL A 375 12.06 -21.35 -10.21
N LYS A 376 11.13 -20.55 -10.76
CA LYS A 376 9.95 -20.04 -10.03
C LYS A 376 9.03 -21.17 -9.56
N ASN A 377 8.91 -22.23 -10.34
CA ASN A 377 8.13 -23.43 -10.00
C ASN A 377 8.95 -24.52 -9.28
N LYS A 378 10.21 -24.24 -8.92
CA LYS A 378 11.13 -25.15 -8.21
C LYS A 378 11.38 -26.50 -8.91
N ILE A 379 11.27 -26.56 -10.23
CA ILE A 379 11.50 -27.77 -11.04
C ILE A 379 13.01 -27.96 -11.31
N TYR A 380 13.81 -26.89 -11.24
CA TYR A 380 15.26 -26.93 -11.46
C TYR A 380 16.02 -26.23 -10.31
N LEU A 381 17.00 -26.92 -9.71
CA LEU A 381 17.90 -26.40 -8.66
C LEU A 381 19.33 -26.36 -9.21
N ARG A 382 19.89 -25.15 -9.31
CA ARG A 382 21.17 -24.80 -10.00
C ARG A 382 22.37 -25.72 -9.70
N PRO A 383 23.34 -25.75 -10.61
CA PRO A 383 24.76 -25.53 -10.29
C PRO A 383 25.29 -24.31 -11.08
N GLY A 384 26.19 -23.47 -10.58
CA GLY A 384 27.59 -23.79 -10.30
C GLY A 384 28.46 -22.98 -11.28
N CYS A 385 28.99 -21.85 -10.81
CA CYS A 385 29.69 -20.81 -11.57
C CYS A 385 31.02 -21.29 -12.19
N LYS A 386 31.43 -20.73 -13.34
CA LYS A 386 32.65 -19.89 -13.51
C LYS A 386 32.99 -19.68 -15.00
N GLU A 387 33.39 -18.45 -15.32
CA GLU A 387 34.05 -17.95 -16.56
C GLU A 387 33.19 -17.46 -17.74
N ARG A 388 32.93 -16.13 -17.79
CA ARG A 388 33.28 -15.31 -18.97
C ARG A 388 33.24 -13.80 -18.71
N LEU A 389 34.31 -13.16 -19.17
CA LEU A 389 34.60 -11.74 -19.11
C LEU A 389 33.55 -10.90 -19.87
N TYR A 390 33.13 -9.83 -19.19
CA TYR A 390 32.86 -8.49 -19.70
C TYR A 390 33.16 -8.23 -21.18
N ILE A 391 32.16 -7.74 -21.94
CA ILE A 391 32.08 -6.38 -22.54
C ILE A 391 30.56 -5.97 -22.49
N PRO A 392 30.15 -4.69 -22.50
CA PRO A 392 29.78 -3.93 -21.32
C PRO A 392 28.34 -3.36 -21.40
N ARG A 393 27.88 -2.76 -20.29
CA ARG A 393 26.60 -2.01 -20.16
C ARG A 393 26.41 -0.80 -21.12
N LYS A 394 27.22 -0.64 -22.17
CA LYS A 394 27.25 0.53 -23.06
C LYS A 394 26.58 0.35 -24.43
N GLU A 395 26.21 -0.84 -24.87
CA GLU A 395 25.69 -1.00 -26.26
C GLU A 395 24.25 -1.54 -26.30
N ILE A 396 23.29 -0.61 -26.35
CA ILE A 396 21.89 -0.84 -26.79
C ILE A 396 20.91 -1.39 -25.72
N GLY A 397 21.19 -1.21 -24.42
CA GLY A 397 20.20 -1.40 -23.33
C GLY A 397 19.84 -0.14 -22.55
N ARG A 398 20.51 0.98 -22.83
CA ARG A 398 20.29 2.28 -22.16
C ARG A 398 19.92 3.42 -23.10
N GLY A 399 20.21 3.33 -24.40
CA GLY A 399 20.05 4.47 -25.31
C GLY A 399 18.60 4.90 -25.56
N LEU A 400 17.64 3.97 -25.59
CA LEU A 400 16.22 4.34 -25.80
C LEU A 400 15.54 4.77 -24.49
N HIS A 401 15.88 4.13 -23.37
CA HIS A 401 15.39 4.56 -22.07
C HIS A 401 16.02 5.89 -21.65
N SER A 402 17.32 6.09 -21.90
CA SER A 402 17.98 7.37 -21.68
C SER A 402 17.37 8.41 -22.61
N LYS A 403 17.30 8.22 -23.93
CA LYS A 403 16.77 9.25 -24.83
C LYS A 403 15.33 9.67 -24.53
N LEU A 404 14.48 8.74 -24.10
CA LEU A 404 13.09 9.04 -23.72
C LEU A 404 13.02 9.72 -22.34
N GLU A 405 13.75 9.20 -21.34
CA GLU A 405 13.83 9.78 -19.99
C GLU A 405 14.46 11.17 -20.08
N GLU A 406 15.45 11.33 -20.93
CA GLU A 406 16.13 12.56 -21.23
C GLU A 406 15.21 13.57 -21.96
N ALA A 407 14.50 13.18 -23.02
CA ALA A 407 13.57 14.06 -23.72
C ALA A 407 12.40 14.50 -22.82
N GLN A 408 11.90 13.59 -21.97
CA GLN A 408 10.91 13.92 -20.94
C GLN A 408 11.49 14.86 -19.89
N ILE A 409 12.73 14.64 -19.46
CA ILE A 409 13.47 15.52 -18.55
C ILE A 409 13.69 16.90 -19.20
N ALA A 410 14.02 16.99 -20.49
CA ALA A 410 14.24 18.23 -21.21
C ALA A 410 12.96 19.04 -21.37
N ASN A 411 11.84 18.41 -21.76
CA ASN A 411 10.55 19.07 -21.85
C ASN A 411 10.09 19.60 -20.47
N LEU A 412 10.22 18.75 -19.44
CA LEU A 412 9.90 19.13 -18.06
C LEU A 412 10.82 20.26 -17.55
N TYR A 413 12.10 20.29 -17.92
CA TYR A 413 12.99 21.39 -17.59
C TYR A 413 12.61 22.70 -18.29
N ASN A 414 12.16 22.64 -19.53
CA ASN A 414 11.70 23.82 -20.27
C ASN A 414 10.43 24.39 -19.63
N GLU A 415 9.47 23.55 -19.23
CA GLU A 415 8.30 23.96 -18.45
C GLU A 415 8.69 24.56 -17.09
N ILE A 416 9.64 23.94 -16.39
CA ILE A 416 10.13 24.39 -15.08
C ILE A 416 10.86 25.74 -15.17
N LYS A 417 11.67 25.96 -16.21
CA LYS A 417 12.37 27.24 -16.44
C LYS A 417 11.42 28.41 -16.63
N ASN A 418 10.26 28.15 -17.23
CA ASN A 418 9.22 29.17 -17.45
C ASN A 418 8.47 29.53 -16.15
N ARG A 419 8.63 28.77 -15.06
CA ARG A 419 8.01 29.05 -13.76
C ARG A 419 8.94 29.91 -12.86
N LYS A 420 8.44 31.07 -12.41
CA LYS A 420 9.19 32.14 -11.71
C LYS A 420 9.91 31.71 -10.42
N LEU A 421 9.33 30.81 -9.62
CA LEU A 421 9.91 30.34 -8.35
C LEU A 421 10.76 29.06 -8.51
N HIS A 422 10.37 28.18 -9.42
CA HIS A 422 11.10 26.95 -9.69
C HIS A 422 12.40 27.21 -10.46
N SER A 423 12.45 28.19 -11.37
CA SER A 423 13.70 28.58 -12.05
C SER A 423 14.82 28.95 -11.07
N LYS A 424 14.49 29.50 -9.89
CA LYS A 424 15.44 29.79 -8.81
C LYS A 424 15.98 28.55 -8.12
N LEU A 425 15.18 27.51 -7.94
CA LEU A 425 15.65 26.22 -7.39
C LEU A 425 16.68 25.59 -8.33
N TYR A 426 16.42 25.63 -9.64
CA TYR A 426 17.28 25.00 -10.65
C TYR A 426 18.40 25.91 -11.17
N SER A 427 18.45 27.20 -10.80
CA SER A 427 19.52 28.12 -11.22
C SER A 427 20.89 27.73 -10.64
N ALA A 428 20.92 27.07 -9.46
CA ALA A 428 22.13 26.53 -8.86
C ALA A 428 22.83 25.49 -9.76
N ARG A 429 22.07 24.78 -10.60
CA ARG A 429 22.63 23.80 -11.55
C ARG A 429 23.51 24.46 -12.61
N ASN A 430 23.19 25.69 -12.99
CA ASN A 430 23.96 26.47 -13.97
C ASN A 430 25.17 27.17 -13.32
N ASN A 431 25.29 27.15 -11.98
CA ASN A 431 26.41 27.74 -11.27
C ASN A 431 27.55 26.72 -11.16
N GLU A 432 28.67 27.00 -11.82
CA GLU A 432 29.83 26.11 -11.87
C GLU A 432 30.47 25.81 -10.50
N LEU A 433 30.22 26.63 -9.49
CA LEU A 433 30.82 26.46 -8.16
C LEU A 433 29.95 25.62 -7.20
N VAL A 434 28.73 25.27 -7.60
CA VAL A 434 27.81 24.44 -6.81
C VAL A 434 28.02 22.96 -7.09
N SER A 435 27.96 22.12 -6.05
CA SER A 435 28.04 20.67 -6.19
C SER A 435 26.65 20.04 -6.09
N VAL A 436 26.03 19.75 -7.24
CA VAL A 436 24.70 19.09 -7.31
C VAL A 436 24.71 17.71 -6.66
N ILE A 437 25.80 16.96 -6.83
CA ILE A 437 25.96 15.62 -6.27
C ILE A 437 26.02 15.68 -4.74
N ASP A 438 26.78 16.63 -4.20
CA ASP A 438 26.94 16.73 -2.75
C ASP A 438 25.70 17.33 -2.08
N SER A 439 24.97 18.20 -2.80
CA SER A 439 23.70 18.81 -2.35
C SER A 439 22.52 17.84 -2.27
N SER A 440 22.59 16.68 -2.94
CA SER A 440 21.52 15.68 -3.01
C SER A 440 21.79 14.41 -2.20
N ARG A 441 22.80 14.41 -1.32
CA ARG A 441 23.22 13.23 -0.53
C ARG A 441 22.13 12.74 0.44
N TRP A 442 21.34 13.65 1.00
CA TRP A 442 20.24 13.32 1.90
C TRP A 442 19.16 12.43 1.25
N LEU A 443 18.90 12.56 -0.05
CA LEU A 443 17.95 11.71 -0.79
C LEU A 443 18.40 10.26 -0.89
N LYS A 444 19.72 10.00 -0.95
CA LYS A 444 20.27 8.66 -1.14
C LYS A 444 20.68 7.99 0.17
N LYS A 445 21.17 8.75 1.15
CA LYS A 445 21.81 8.22 2.37
C LYS A 445 21.25 8.81 3.68
N GLY A 446 20.24 9.67 3.63
CA GLY A 446 19.70 10.36 4.80
C GLY A 446 18.75 9.54 5.67
N SER A 447 18.41 8.30 5.28
CA SER A 447 17.43 7.43 5.97
C SER A 447 16.12 8.16 6.31
N VAL A 448 15.62 8.94 5.35
CA VAL A 448 14.39 9.74 5.48
C VAL A 448 13.18 8.87 5.10
N ARG A 449 12.07 9.00 5.85
CA ARG A 449 10.82 8.31 5.49
C ARG A 449 10.24 8.91 4.23
N PRO A 450 9.56 8.14 3.34
CA PRO A 450 9.00 8.67 2.09
C PRO A 450 8.10 9.90 2.26
N ARG A 451 7.34 9.98 3.37
CA ARG A 451 6.53 11.16 3.71
C ARG A 451 7.37 12.40 4.02
N ASP A 452 8.41 12.24 4.84
CA ASP A 452 9.29 13.33 5.22
C ASP A 452 10.11 13.81 3.99
N GLU A 453 10.50 12.87 3.11
CA GLU A 453 11.15 13.17 1.83
C GLU A 453 10.26 14.05 0.93
N ALA A 454 8.98 13.69 0.78
CA ALA A 454 8.03 14.48 0.00
C ALA A 454 7.84 15.91 0.54
N VAL A 455 7.78 16.07 1.88
CA VAL A 455 7.65 17.37 2.53
C VAL A 455 8.92 18.21 2.35
N PHE A 456 10.11 17.60 2.42
CA PHE A 456 11.37 18.31 2.20
C PHE A 456 11.48 18.79 0.76
N CYS A 457 11.14 17.95 -0.22
CA CYS A 457 11.10 18.35 -1.63
C CYS A 457 10.09 19.49 -1.88
N TYR A 458 8.92 19.46 -1.25
CA TYR A 458 7.91 20.52 -1.37
C TYR A 458 8.42 21.89 -0.90
N ILE A 459 9.29 21.92 0.12
CA ILE A 459 9.93 23.17 0.57
C ILE A 459 11.01 23.64 -0.39
N GLN A 460 11.79 22.71 -0.94
CA GLN A 460 12.78 23.03 -1.97
C GLN A 460 12.11 23.63 -3.22
N ASP A 461 10.89 23.20 -3.55
CA ASP A 461 10.09 23.76 -4.66
C ASP A 461 9.69 25.25 -4.49
N ARG A 462 9.96 25.86 -3.32
CA ARG A 462 9.71 27.29 -3.00
C ARG A 462 8.25 27.74 -3.14
N ASN A 463 7.34 26.84 -3.49
CA ASN A 463 5.92 27.07 -3.75
C ASN A 463 5.03 26.95 -2.50
N VAL A 464 5.62 26.96 -1.30
CA VAL A 464 4.88 26.82 -0.03
C VAL A 464 3.80 27.91 0.16
N PHE A 465 3.93 29.04 -0.54
CA PHE A 465 3.01 30.18 -0.47
C PHE A 465 2.29 30.49 -1.80
N TRP A 466 2.41 29.65 -2.84
CA TRP A 466 1.74 29.76 -4.16
C TRP A 466 1.56 31.17 -4.74
N GLY A 467 2.57 32.03 -4.62
CA GLY A 467 2.49 33.39 -5.18
C GLY A 467 1.50 34.30 -4.45
N ALA A 468 1.15 34.03 -3.18
CA ALA A 468 0.45 34.99 -2.33
C ALA A 468 1.25 36.31 -2.32
N ASP A 469 0.73 37.31 -3.03
CA ASP A 469 1.28 38.67 -3.15
C ASP A 469 1.08 39.44 -1.82
N GLY A 470 1.72 38.96 -0.77
CA GLY A 470 1.70 39.54 0.56
C GLY A 470 3.10 39.94 0.99
N MET A 471 3.24 41.13 1.59
CA MET A 471 4.46 41.53 2.28
C MET A 471 4.70 40.62 3.49
N CYS A 472 5.95 40.36 3.83
CA CYS A 472 6.31 39.59 5.01
C CYS A 472 5.68 40.20 6.27
N GLN A 473 4.87 39.44 6.99
CA GLN A 473 4.15 39.90 8.18
C GLN A 473 5.07 40.23 9.36
N HIS A 474 6.31 39.77 9.34
CA HIS A 474 7.29 40.07 10.38
C HIS A 474 8.00 41.39 10.10
N CYS A 475 8.59 41.55 8.92
CA CYS A 475 9.42 42.73 8.62
C CYS A 475 8.69 43.83 7.85
N GLY A 476 7.63 43.51 7.10
CA GLY A 476 6.89 44.44 6.25
C GLY A 476 7.69 45.02 5.07
N LYS A 477 8.93 44.59 4.82
CA LYS A 477 9.87 45.20 3.87
C LYS A 477 9.98 44.49 2.51
N SER A 478 9.61 43.21 2.43
CA SER A 478 9.74 42.41 1.21
C SER A 478 8.69 41.30 1.11
N GLY A 479 8.42 40.81 -0.10
CA GLY A 479 7.44 39.76 -0.37
C GLY A 479 7.68 38.47 0.44
N LYS A 480 6.57 37.85 0.87
CA LYS A 480 6.54 36.63 1.69
C LYS A 480 6.99 35.41 0.88
N THR A 481 8.30 35.18 0.86
CA THR A 481 8.92 34.02 0.21
C THR A 481 9.63 33.13 1.20
N VAL A 482 9.76 31.84 0.87
CA VAL A 482 10.52 30.84 1.64
C VAL A 482 11.94 31.33 1.91
N ASP A 483 12.60 31.90 0.89
CA ASP A 483 13.97 32.42 1.01
C ASP A 483 14.06 33.64 1.94
N HIS A 484 13.10 34.56 1.86
CA HIS A 484 13.03 35.70 2.76
C HIS A 484 12.84 35.26 4.22
N LEU A 485 11.88 34.37 4.49
CA LEU A 485 11.62 33.86 5.84
C LEU A 485 12.80 33.04 6.39
N ALA A 486 13.45 32.26 5.53
CA ALA A 486 14.57 31.42 5.91
C ALA A 486 15.84 32.22 6.20
N THR A 487 16.12 33.33 5.51
CA THR A 487 17.46 33.95 5.55
C THR A 487 17.53 35.47 5.47
N ARG A 488 16.46 36.17 5.08
CA ARG A 488 16.51 37.64 4.87
C ARG A 488 15.62 38.44 5.83
N CYS A 489 14.77 37.78 6.60
CA CYS A 489 13.87 38.43 7.55
C CYS A 489 14.58 38.71 8.87
N GLU A 490 14.95 39.96 9.12
CA GLU A 490 15.68 40.41 10.33
C GLU A 490 15.05 39.93 11.64
N LYS A 491 13.70 39.93 11.73
CA LYS A 491 12.98 39.49 12.94
C LYS A 491 12.96 37.97 13.15
N MET A 492 13.04 37.19 12.08
CA MET A 492 13.03 35.71 12.15
C MET A 492 14.45 35.13 12.24
N LEU A 493 15.43 35.82 11.66
CA LEU A 493 16.83 35.43 11.65
C LEU A 493 17.34 35.08 13.06
N GLY A 494 17.12 35.94 14.06
CA GLY A 494 17.64 35.71 15.42
C GLY A 494 17.21 34.39 16.08
N ARG A 495 16.03 33.84 15.72
CA ARG A 495 15.51 32.60 16.30
C ARG A 495 15.68 31.39 15.38
N ASP A 496 15.33 31.52 14.11
CA ASP A 496 15.24 30.39 13.19
C ASP A 496 16.56 30.04 12.51
N TYR A 497 17.44 31.03 12.29
CA TYR A 497 18.82 30.75 11.90
C TYR A 497 19.53 30.01 13.04
N THR A 498 19.48 30.56 14.24
CA THR A 498 20.12 29.99 15.45
C THR A 498 19.65 28.57 15.71
N ARG A 499 18.37 28.25 15.50
CA ARG A 499 17.84 26.89 15.68
C ARG A 499 18.42 25.88 14.69
N ARG A 500 18.61 26.26 13.42
CA ARG A 500 19.22 25.39 12.41
C ARG A 500 20.73 25.27 12.64
N HIS A 501 21.40 26.39 12.92
CA HIS A 501 22.82 26.46 13.22
C HIS A 501 23.18 25.57 14.42
N ASN A 502 22.46 25.69 15.54
CA ASN A 502 22.70 24.89 16.75
C ASN A 502 22.53 23.39 16.51
N GLU A 503 21.62 22.94 15.63
CA GLU A 503 21.48 21.52 15.32
C GLU A 503 22.67 21.00 14.51
N VAL A 504 23.20 21.80 13.59
CA VAL A 504 24.42 21.47 12.84
C VAL A 504 25.62 21.42 13.79
N VAL A 505 25.80 22.42 14.65
CA VAL A 505 26.84 22.46 15.69
C VAL A 505 26.73 21.22 16.59
N ARG A 506 25.52 20.85 17.02
CA ARG A 506 25.29 19.66 17.84
C ARG A 506 25.70 18.36 17.16
N CYS A 507 25.47 18.25 15.85
CA CYS A 507 25.89 17.09 15.07
C CYS A 507 27.41 17.00 14.96
N ILE A 508 28.07 18.12 14.62
CA ILE A 508 29.53 18.18 14.53
C ILE A 508 30.17 17.93 15.89
N HIS A 509 29.63 18.53 16.96
CA HIS A 509 30.11 18.33 18.33
C HIS A 509 30.09 16.84 18.73
N LEU A 510 28.97 16.13 18.51
CA LEU A 510 28.89 14.69 18.83
C LEU A 510 29.91 13.85 18.05
N LEU A 511 30.14 14.18 16.77
CA LEU A 511 31.16 13.49 15.97
C LEU A 511 32.56 13.68 16.54
N LEU A 512 32.89 14.90 16.96
CA LEU A 512 34.18 15.24 17.53
C LEU A 512 34.40 14.53 18.87
N LEU A 513 33.36 14.41 19.72
CA LEU A 513 33.46 13.66 20.97
C LEU A 513 33.80 12.18 20.72
N ASN A 514 33.15 11.57 19.74
CA ASN A 514 33.42 10.18 19.38
C ASN A 514 34.84 10.02 18.81
N LYS A 515 35.30 11.00 18.02
CA LYS A 515 36.66 11.00 17.44
C LYS A 515 37.75 11.07 18.52
N TYR A 516 37.61 11.96 19.50
CA TYR A 516 38.60 12.17 20.57
C TYR A 516 38.31 11.37 21.85
N LYS A 517 37.45 10.34 21.76
CA LYS A 517 37.13 9.39 22.83
C LYS A 517 36.60 10.03 24.13
N PHE A 518 35.85 11.12 24.03
CA PHE A 518 35.11 11.68 25.17
C PHE A 518 33.91 10.79 25.55
N LYS A 519 33.49 10.82 26.82
CA LYS A 519 32.23 10.17 27.27
C LYS A 519 31.04 10.91 26.65
N SER A 520 30.40 10.31 25.65
CA SER A 520 29.29 10.91 24.92
C SER A 520 28.03 10.02 24.91
N SER A 521 26.88 10.60 24.60
CA SER A 521 25.63 9.85 24.39
C SER A 521 25.69 9.03 23.10
N LYS A 522 25.31 7.74 23.13
CA LYS A 522 25.20 6.89 21.92
C LYS A 522 24.17 7.39 20.90
N ARG A 523 23.24 8.27 21.32
CA ARG A 523 22.15 8.79 20.46
C ARG A 523 22.21 10.31 20.38
N ILE A 524 22.01 10.84 19.16
CA ILE A 524 22.06 12.28 18.90
C ILE A 524 20.90 13.04 19.56
N ARG A 525 19.73 12.42 19.71
CA ARG A 525 18.55 13.06 20.33
C ARG A 525 18.75 13.38 21.81
N SER A 526 19.55 12.59 22.52
CA SER A 526 19.88 12.77 23.94
C SER A 526 21.22 13.49 24.18
N HIS A 527 21.87 13.95 23.11
CA HIS A 527 23.14 14.67 23.22
C HIS A 527 22.92 16.15 23.54
N SER A 528 23.56 16.64 24.59
CA SER A 528 23.67 18.06 24.93
C SER A 528 25.06 18.59 24.57
N VAL A 529 25.12 19.82 24.08
CA VAL A 529 26.39 20.50 23.78
C VAL A 529 26.98 21.02 25.08
N GLN A 530 28.24 20.71 25.34
CA GLN A 530 28.99 21.16 26.52
C GLN A 530 29.97 22.25 26.07
N GLU A 531 30.10 23.31 26.87
CA GLU A 531 30.86 24.51 26.46
C GLU A 531 32.37 24.30 26.42
N ILE A 532 32.93 23.55 27.38
CA ILE A 532 34.36 23.25 27.47
C ILE A 532 34.51 21.78 27.87
N LEU A 533 35.30 21.05 27.09
CA LEU A 533 35.66 19.67 27.35
C LEU A 533 37.14 19.48 27.12
N ASP A 534 37.82 18.93 28.13
CA ASP A 534 39.25 18.68 28.07
C ASP A 534 39.57 17.23 28.47
N ASN A 535 40.47 16.60 27.73
CA ASN A 535 41.01 15.30 28.07
C ASN A 535 42.49 15.20 27.65
N GLU A 536 43.08 14.00 27.75
CA GLU A 536 44.48 13.75 27.38
C GLU A 536 44.76 13.89 25.86
N TYR A 537 43.72 13.86 25.03
CA TYR A 537 43.81 13.78 23.58
C TYR A 537 43.55 15.14 22.91
N ALA A 538 42.53 15.87 23.37
CA ALA A 538 42.12 17.14 22.81
C ALA A 538 41.37 18.01 23.82
N GLU A 539 41.33 19.31 23.53
CA GLU A 539 40.43 20.26 24.17
C GLU A 539 39.41 20.76 23.13
N ILE A 540 38.12 20.64 23.44
CA ILE A 540 37.03 21.12 22.58
C ILE A 540 36.27 22.20 23.35
N ARG A 541 36.10 23.37 22.72
CA ARG A 541 35.26 24.44 23.26
C ARG A 541 34.22 24.86 22.24
N VAL A 542 32.98 25.09 22.69
CA VAL A 542 31.86 25.49 21.83
C VAL A 542 31.33 26.85 22.29
N ASP A 543 31.20 27.79 21.36
CA ASP A 543 30.71 29.16 21.64
C ASP A 543 31.43 29.87 22.80
N THR A 544 32.72 29.64 23.02
CA THR A 544 33.48 30.27 24.11
C THR A 544 34.41 31.38 23.60
N ARG A 545 34.63 32.42 24.42
CA ARG A 545 35.60 33.47 24.09
C ARG A 545 37.03 32.99 24.36
N ILE A 546 37.89 33.13 23.38
CA ILE A 546 39.31 32.82 23.48
C ILE A 546 40.04 34.07 23.96
N LYS A 547 40.74 33.95 25.11
CA LYS A 547 41.60 35.00 25.64
C LYS A 547 42.90 35.02 24.84
N THR A 548 43.28 36.21 24.39
CA THR A 548 44.50 36.50 23.63
C THR A 548 45.13 37.75 24.24
N ASP A 549 46.46 37.89 24.12
CA ASP A 549 47.19 39.02 24.70
C ASP A 549 46.91 40.34 23.95
N VAL A 550 46.51 40.23 22.68
CA VAL A 550 46.07 41.34 21.83
C VAL A 550 44.54 41.41 21.79
N LYS A 551 43.96 42.61 21.80
CA LYS A 551 42.50 42.79 21.73
C LYS A 551 41.97 42.52 20.31
N ILE A 552 41.56 41.28 20.05
CA ILE A 552 40.96 40.85 18.77
C ILE A 552 39.44 41.02 18.79
N ARG A 553 38.86 41.60 17.72
CA ARG A 553 37.40 41.81 17.59
C ARG A 553 36.60 40.50 17.46
N CYS A 554 37.12 39.55 16.69
CA CYS A 554 36.48 38.25 16.43
C CYS A 554 37.24 37.15 17.19
N ASN A 555 36.81 36.80 18.41
CA ASN A 555 37.50 35.82 19.27
C ASN A 555 36.58 34.73 19.85
N ARG A 556 35.42 34.50 19.23
CA ARG A 556 34.42 33.52 19.67
C ARG A 556 34.01 32.62 18.49
N PRO A 557 34.82 31.61 18.14
CA PRO A 557 34.46 30.61 17.13
C PRO A 557 33.31 29.71 17.60
N ASP A 558 32.53 29.18 16.65
CA ASP A 558 31.44 28.25 16.98
C ASP A 558 31.99 26.97 17.63
N ILE A 559 33.05 26.38 17.07
CA ILE A 559 33.77 25.26 17.69
C ILE A 559 35.28 25.49 17.58
N PHE A 560 35.96 25.40 18.72
CA PHE A 560 37.42 25.38 18.86
C PHE A 560 37.87 23.96 19.22
N ILE A 561 38.92 23.47 18.56
CA ILE A 561 39.54 22.18 18.86
C ILE A 561 41.05 22.39 18.96
N LEU A 562 41.65 22.00 20.08
CA LEU A 562 43.09 21.83 20.23
C LEU A 562 43.39 20.33 20.28
N ASP A 563 43.98 19.79 19.22
CA ASP A 563 44.50 18.42 19.21
C ASP A 563 45.88 18.41 19.89
N LYS A 564 45.94 17.85 21.10
CA LYS A 564 47.17 17.81 21.91
C LYS A 564 48.20 16.83 21.37
N ARG A 565 47.79 15.86 20.54
CA ARG A 565 48.69 14.86 19.95
C ARG A 565 49.32 15.34 18.66
N GLN A 566 48.55 16.03 17.82
CA GLN A 566 49.02 16.57 16.55
C GLN A 566 49.56 18.00 16.68
N ASN A 567 49.47 18.60 17.87
CA ASN A 567 49.76 20.00 18.15
C ASN A 567 49.18 20.92 17.07
N LYS A 568 47.85 20.88 16.94
CA LYS A 568 47.10 21.57 15.89
C LYS A 568 45.80 22.13 16.43
N ILE A 569 45.50 23.39 16.08
CA ILE A 569 44.23 24.03 16.39
C ILE A 569 43.33 24.02 15.15
N THR A 570 42.05 23.71 15.33
CA THR A 570 41.02 23.84 14.29
C THR A 570 39.88 24.74 14.78
N LEU A 571 39.60 25.78 14.02
CA LEU A 571 38.48 26.69 14.22
C LEU A 571 37.39 26.34 13.20
N ILE A 572 36.21 25.94 13.68
CA ILE A 572 35.07 25.62 12.83
C ILE A 572 34.02 26.70 13.00
N GLU A 573 33.50 27.18 11.88
CA GLU A 573 32.46 28.19 11.83
C GLU A 573 31.35 27.72 10.90
N VAL A 574 30.13 27.60 11.44
CA VAL A 574 28.97 27.06 10.76
C VAL A 574 28.14 28.19 10.15
N GLY A 575 27.66 28.00 8.92
CA GLY A 575 26.82 28.98 8.23
C GLY A 575 25.64 28.34 7.50
N ILE A 576 24.43 28.85 7.74
CA ILE A 576 23.22 28.44 7.02
C ILE A 576 22.63 29.63 6.27
N THR A 577 22.75 29.62 4.94
CA THR A 577 22.52 30.82 4.11
C THR A 577 21.54 30.58 2.96
N SER A 578 21.30 31.59 2.14
CA SER A 578 20.57 31.47 0.89
C SER A 578 21.49 31.07 -0.25
N GLN A 579 20.92 30.58 -1.33
CA GLN A 579 21.66 30.23 -2.54
C GLN A 579 22.44 31.43 -3.12
N ASP A 580 21.85 32.63 -3.07
CA ASP A 580 22.46 33.85 -3.64
C ASP A 580 23.69 34.31 -2.85
N SER A 581 23.75 34.01 -1.55
CA SER A 581 24.84 34.45 -0.66
C SER A 581 25.80 33.32 -0.26
N LEU A 582 25.65 32.13 -0.84
CA LEU A 582 26.41 30.94 -0.43
C LEU A 582 27.93 31.14 -0.50
N GLN A 583 28.42 31.68 -1.62
CA GLN A 583 29.86 31.89 -1.85
C GLN A 583 30.43 33.02 -0.99
N ILE A 584 29.67 34.11 -0.85
CA ILE A 584 30.06 35.28 -0.05
C ILE A 584 30.22 34.85 1.41
N VAL A 585 29.21 34.16 1.96
CA VAL A 585 29.25 33.68 3.35
C VAL A 585 30.37 32.66 3.56
N GLU A 586 30.58 31.72 2.62
CA GLU A 586 31.70 30.77 2.73
C GLU A 586 33.06 31.48 2.81
N THR A 587 33.27 32.52 2.00
CA THR A 587 34.50 33.31 1.99
C THR A 587 34.65 34.18 3.25
N GLU A 588 33.58 34.83 3.67
CA GLU A 588 33.55 35.64 4.90
C GLU A 588 33.87 34.79 6.13
N LYS A 589 33.26 33.61 6.26
CA LYS A 589 33.51 32.70 7.39
C LYS A 589 34.93 32.12 7.37
N LEU A 590 35.51 31.90 6.19
CA LEU A 590 36.89 31.44 6.06
C LEU A 590 37.88 32.47 6.60
N ARG A 591 37.69 33.76 6.28
CA ARG A 591 38.61 34.84 6.65
C ARG A 591 38.33 35.47 8.01
N LYS A 592 37.16 35.18 8.61
CA LYS A 592 36.67 35.81 9.86
C LYS A 592 37.66 35.73 11.02
N TYR A 593 38.47 34.66 11.09
CA TYR A 593 39.39 34.41 12.19
C TYR A 593 40.87 34.41 11.78
N ASP A 594 41.25 35.00 10.64
CA ASP A 594 42.65 35.03 10.20
C ASP A 594 43.59 35.64 11.26
N LEU A 595 43.18 36.77 11.85
CA LEU A 595 43.94 37.42 12.93
C LEU A 595 44.02 36.56 14.20
N LEU A 596 42.92 35.89 14.56
CA LEU A 596 42.88 35.00 15.72
C LEU A 596 43.74 33.75 15.49
N ALA A 597 43.75 33.21 14.28
CA ALA A 597 44.55 32.05 13.90
C ALA A 597 46.05 32.34 13.99
N ASN A 598 46.49 33.53 13.55
CA ASN A 598 47.90 33.95 13.67
C ASN A 598 48.33 34.06 15.13
N GLU A 599 47.52 34.73 15.96
CA GLU A 599 47.82 34.90 17.40
C GLU A 599 47.82 33.55 18.15
N LEU A 600 46.84 32.68 17.87
CA LEU A 600 46.81 31.33 18.44
C LEU A 600 48.02 30.50 18.01
N GLY A 601 48.46 30.62 16.75
CA GLY A 601 49.66 29.97 16.26
C GLY A 601 50.93 30.41 17.01
N LEU A 602 51.01 31.69 17.39
CA LEU A 602 52.12 32.23 18.18
C LEU A 602 52.06 31.76 19.65
N ILE A 603 50.88 31.81 20.27
CA ILE A 603 50.68 31.44 21.69
C ILE A 603 50.94 29.95 21.90
N TYR A 604 50.35 29.10 21.07
CA TYR A 604 50.40 27.64 21.22
C TYR A 604 51.54 26.98 20.42
N LYS A 605 52.29 27.75 19.61
CA LYS A 605 53.35 27.26 18.70
C LYS A 605 52.87 26.08 17.84
N CYS A 606 51.68 26.21 17.27
CA CYS A 606 50.99 25.15 16.54
C CYS A 606 50.40 25.65 15.22
N SER A 607 50.12 24.74 14.28
CA SER A 607 49.39 25.11 13.06
C SER A 607 47.90 25.34 13.38
N VAL A 608 47.31 26.40 12.82
CA VAL A 608 45.89 26.75 13.02
C VAL A 608 45.14 26.67 11.70
N ASP A 609 44.08 25.87 11.68
CA ASP A 609 43.22 25.65 10.52
C ASP A 609 41.84 26.28 10.73
N ILE A 610 41.39 27.08 9.77
CA ILE A 610 40.01 27.59 9.74
C ILE A 610 39.19 26.74 8.76
N ILE A 611 38.01 26.26 9.21
CA ILE A 611 37.09 25.44 8.42
C ILE A 611 35.69 26.06 8.43
N PRO A 612 35.25 26.68 7.31
CA PRO A 612 33.88 27.14 7.16
C PRO A 612 32.97 25.96 6.78
N TYR A 613 32.03 25.60 7.64
CA TYR A 613 30.99 24.61 7.35
C TYR A 613 29.71 25.32 6.92
N VAL A 614 29.62 25.64 5.63
CA VAL A 614 28.50 26.42 5.06
C VAL A 614 27.64 25.58 4.14
N MET A 615 26.32 25.69 4.31
CA MET A 615 25.31 25.13 3.40
C MET A 615 24.08 26.05 3.34
N THR A 616 23.22 25.85 2.35
CA THR A 616 21.96 26.60 2.29
C THR A 616 20.85 25.94 3.10
N TRP A 617 19.78 26.70 3.36
CA TRP A 617 18.60 26.17 4.04
C TRP A 617 17.85 25.07 3.26
N ASP A 618 18.03 25.02 1.93
CA ASP A 618 17.53 23.98 1.01
C ASP A 618 18.57 22.87 0.72
N GLY A 619 19.70 22.84 1.44
CA GLY A 619 20.67 21.73 1.40
C GLY A 619 21.72 21.81 0.29
N ILE A 620 21.84 22.96 -0.38
CA ILE A 620 22.83 23.22 -1.44
C ILE A 620 24.21 23.53 -0.82
N VAL A 621 25.25 22.97 -1.42
CA VAL A 621 26.65 23.15 -1.01
C VAL A 621 27.57 23.45 -2.20
N THR A 622 28.69 24.12 -1.93
CA THR A 622 29.73 24.40 -2.92
C THR A 622 30.56 23.16 -3.23
N LYS A 623 31.36 23.21 -4.31
CA LYS A 623 32.36 22.19 -4.60
C LYS A 623 33.46 22.11 -3.53
N TYR A 624 33.75 23.21 -2.84
CA TYR A 624 34.74 23.28 -1.76
C TYR A 624 34.26 22.60 -0.47
N HIS A 625 32.95 22.54 -0.23
CA HIS A 625 32.36 21.89 0.94
C HIS A 625 32.88 20.46 1.17
N LYS A 626 33.11 19.71 0.08
CA LYS A 626 33.67 18.35 0.13
C LYS A 626 35.06 18.30 0.77
N THR A 627 35.88 19.32 0.57
CA THR A 627 37.21 19.44 1.19
C THR A 627 37.08 19.66 2.69
N TYR A 628 36.15 20.51 3.12
CA TYR A 628 35.89 20.76 4.54
C TYR A 628 35.35 19.52 5.26
N VAL A 629 34.38 18.82 4.66
CA VAL A 629 33.82 17.54 5.16
C VAL A 629 34.93 16.50 5.33
N LYS A 630 35.85 16.38 4.36
CA LYS A 630 37.01 15.48 4.45
C LYS A 630 37.97 15.86 5.56
N ARG A 631 38.30 17.15 5.71
CA ARG A 631 39.18 17.66 6.78
C ARG A 631 38.59 17.40 8.17
N LEU A 632 37.26 17.54 8.31
CA LEU A 632 36.53 17.21 9.54
C LEU A 632 36.28 15.71 9.73
N GLN A 633 36.59 14.87 8.73
CA GLN A 633 36.36 13.43 8.73
C GLN A 633 34.88 13.05 8.97
N ILE A 634 33.96 13.85 8.44
CA ILE A 634 32.52 13.58 8.61
C ILE A 634 32.11 12.42 7.70
N PRO A 635 31.53 11.33 8.25
CA PRO A 635 31.03 10.22 7.45
C PRO A 635 29.85 10.64 6.56
N MET A 636 29.76 10.05 5.36
CA MET A 636 28.77 10.45 4.35
C MET A 636 27.31 10.27 4.79
N ASN A 637 27.02 9.28 5.64
CA ASN A 637 25.70 9.09 6.26
C ASN A 637 25.37 10.19 7.27
N VAL A 638 26.38 10.71 7.98
CA VAL A 638 26.17 11.79 8.96
C VAL A 638 26.00 13.13 8.25
N GLU A 639 26.75 13.38 7.18
CA GLU A 639 26.53 14.54 6.32
C GLU A 639 25.11 14.54 5.72
N ALA A 640 24.65 13.39 5.22
CA ALA A 640 23.29 13.23 4.72
C ALA A 640 22.21 13.46 5.81
N TYR A 641 22.53 13.12 7.07
CA TYR A 641 21.68 13.44 8.22
C TYR A 641 21.69 14.93 8.58
N ILE A 642 22.86 15.59 8.52
CA ILE A 642 23.00 17.04 8.74
C ILE A 642 22.15 17.80 7.71
N GLN A 643 22.19 17.39 6.44
CA GLN A 643 21.35 17.97 5.39
C GLN A 643 19.85 17.78 5.66
N SER A 644 19.43 16.56 6.05
CA SER A 644 18.00 16.28 6.31
C SER A 644 17.48 16.99 7.56
N ILE A 645 18.31 17.22 8.58
CA ILE A 645 17.90 17.97 9.77
C ILE A 645 17.78 19.47 9.50
N VAL A 646 18.65 20.05 8.67
CA VAL A 646 18.53 21.45 8.23
C VAL A 646 17.22 21.64 7.46
N LEU A 647 16.91 20.77 6.50
CA LEU A 647 15.64 20.77 5.76
C LEU A 647 14.44 20.65 6.71
N LYS A 648 14.48 19.68 7.63
CA LYS A 648 13.42 19.48 8.62
C LYS A 648 13.18 20.72 9.48
N LYS A 649 14.23 21.37 9.97
CA LYS A 649 14.11 22.59 10.79
C LYS A 649 13.58 23.77 9.99
N THR A 650 13.97 23.90 8.72
CA THR A 650 13.39 24.88 7.81
C THR A 650 11.89 24.65 7.62
N VAL A 651 11.45 23.38 7.46
CA VAL A 651 10.02 23.03 7.38
C VAL A 651 9.26 23.40 8.64
N GLU A 652 9.77 23.01 9.80
CA GLU A 652 9.12 23.31 11.08
C GLU A 652 8.85 24.82 11.24
N THR A 653 9.82 25.67 10.85
CA THR A 653 9.69 27.13 10.90
C THR A 653 8.70 27.66 9.86
N ILE A 654 8.84 27.27 8.59
CA ILE A 654 8.04 27.84 7.50
C ILE A 654 6.57 27.38 7.58
N SER A 655 6.32 26.14 7.99
CA SER A 655 4.96 25.64 8.25
C SER A 655 4.31 26.30 9.46
N PHE A 656 5.08 26.82 10.42
CA PHE A 656 4.54 27.59 11.54
C PHE A 656 4.12 29.00 11.11
N ASP A 657 4.91 29.65 10.25
CA ASP A 657 4.61 30.98 9.71
C ASP A 657 3.48 31.00 8.66
N ARG A 658 3.34 29.92 7.88
CA ARG A 658 2.17 29.77 7.01
C ARG A 658 0.88 29.77 7.81
N ARG A 659 0.85 29.09 8.97
CA ARG A 659 -0.32 29.02 9.86
C ARG A 659 -0.70 30.36 10.48
N ARG A 660 0.27 31.21 10.82
CA ARG A 660 0.00 32.57 11.36
C ARG A 660 -0.56 33.55 10.33
N GLY A 661 -0.26 33.33 9.04
CA GLY A 661 -0.75 34.21 7.98
C GLY A 661 -2.25 34.11 7.69
N LEU A 662 -2.92 33.10 8.27
CA LEU A 662 -4.35 32.82 8.10
C LEU A 662 -5.23 33.35 9.25
N GLU A 663 -4.66 34.04 10.25
CA GLU A 663 -5.43 34.55 11.40
C GLU A 663 -6.13 35.90 11.15
N SER A 664 -6.03 36.49 9.95
CA SER A 664 -6.77 37.71 9.57
C SER A 664 -7.94 37.48 8.60
N GLY A 665 -8.54 36.29 8.62
CA GLY A 665 -9.78 35.97 7.93
C GLY A 665 -10.40 34.71 8.52
N LEU A 666 -11.68 34.78 8.90
CA LEU A 666 -12.45 33.62 9.36
C LEU A 666 -12.50 32.54 8.26
N ASN A 667 -12.37 31.28 8.69
CA ASN A 667 -12.46 30.03 7.91
C ASN A 667 -11.28 29.68 6.99
N ALA A 668 -10.31 28.93 7.53
CA ALA A 668 -9.37 28.15 6.72
C ALA A 668 -8.63 27.07 7.53
N GLU A 669 -9.36 26.09 8.09
CA GLU A 669 -8.79 24.77 8.42
C GLU A 669 -9.04 23.74 7.28
N GLU A 670 -9.78 24.09 6.22
CA GLU A 670 -10.11 23.19 5.10
C GLU A 670 -9.17 23.27 3.86
N SER A 671 -8.16 24.14 3.82
CA SER A 671 -7.37 24.39 2.59
C SER A 671 -6.13 23.49 2.41
N TRP A 672 -5.51 22.95 3.47
CA TRP A 672 -4.34 22.07 3.32
C TRP A 672 -4.67 20.64 2.85
N GLU A 673 -5.90 20.17 3.06
CA GLU A 673 -6.37 18.87 2.56
C GLU A 673 -7.16 19.00 1.25
N ARG A 674 -7.66 20.20 0.88
CA ARG A 674 -8.34 20.43 -0.40
C ARG A 674 -7.45 20.89 -1.55
N GLU A 675 -6.31 21.56 -1.32
CA GLU A 675 -5.47 22.08 -2.42
C GLU A 675 -4.51 21.05 -3.06
N THR A 676 -4.48 19.80 -2.58
CA THR A 676 -3.96 18.67 -3.36
C THR A 676 -5.05 17.98 -4.21
N LEU A 677 -6.28 18.50 -4.18
CA LEU A 677 -7.45 17.94 -4.87
C LEU A 677 -8.07 18.87 -5.92
N ILE A 678 -7.55 20.10 -6.11
CA ILE A 678 -8.08 21.05 -7.11
C ILE A 678 -6.92 21.64 -7.89
N ASP A 679 -6.57 20.99 -9.00
CA ASP A 679 -5.96 21.58 -10.19
C ASP A 679 -6.37 20.68 -11.36
N ASN A 680 -7.65 20.77 -11.71
CA ASN A 680 -8.23 20.35 -12.98
C ASN A 680 -9.43 21.28 -13.21
N GLU A 681 -9.15 22.49 -13.67
CA GLU A 681 -10.09 23.28 -14.47
C GLU A 681 -9.27 24.41 -15.11
N GLU A 682 -8.91 24.22 -16.39
CA GLU A 682 -8.43 25.30 -17.25
C GLU A 682 -9.61 26.24 -17.57
N GLY A 683 -9.33 27.54 -17.62
CA GLY A 683 -10.35 28.59 -17.70
C GLY A 683 -10.87 28.89 -19.10
N ASP A 684 -11.95 29.69 -19.15
CA ASP A 684 -11.97 30.94 -19.92
C ASP A 684 -13.19 31.84 -19.56
N VAL A 685 -12.88 33.10 -19.23
CA VAL A 685 -13.45 34.37 -19.75
C VAL A 685 -14.98 34.69 -19.69
N LYS A 686 -15.27 35.67 -18.80
CA LYS A 686 -16.14 36.89 -18.89
C LYS A 686 -17.67 36.87 -18.62
N THR A 687 -18.01 37.79 -17.70
CA THR A 687 -19.21 38.68 -17.56
C THR A 687 -20.56 37.99 -17.27
N GLU A 688 -21.45 38.42 -16.36
CA GLU A 688 -21.68 39.72 -15.73
C GLU A 688 -22.63 39.57 -14.51
N ASN A 689 -22.71 40.64 -13.71
CA ASN A 689 -23.58 40.94 -12.56
C ASN A 689 -24.94 40.23 -12.43
N THR A 690 -25.32 39.84 -11.20
CA THR A 690 -26.31 40.60 -10.39
C THR A 690 -26.44 40.03 -8.95
N LYS A 691 -26.41 40.94 -7.98
CA LYS A 691 -26.80 40.75 -6.58
C LYS A 691 -28.33 40.78 -6.47
N ASN A 692 -28.84 40.19 -5.38
CA ASN A 692 -30.23 40.16 -4.89
C ASN A 692 -31.05 39.07 -5.61
N ILE A 693 -31.56 38.04 -4.95
CA ILE A 693 -32.67 38.10 -3.98
C ILE A 693 -32.59 36.93 -2.99
N LEU A 694 -32.52 37.24 -1.71
CA LEU A 694 -33.14 36.54 -0.58
C LEU A 694 -33.99 37.62 0.11
N PRO A 695 -35.06 37.36 0.88
CA PRO A 695 -35.95 36.21 0.99
C PRO A 695 -37.44 36.63 0.91
N LEU A 696 -38.38 35.72 0.58
CA LEU A 696 -39.80 35.92 0.91
C LEU A 696 -40.45 34.60 1.34
N ILE A 697 -40.96 34.64 2.59
CA ILE A 697 -42.22 34.05 3.08
C ILE A 697 -42.17 32.51 3.21
N LEU A 698 -41.92 31.90 4.38
CA LEU A 698 -42.55 32.06 5.70
C LEU A 698 -44.08 32.01 5.65
N ASP A 699 -44.68 30.82 5.81
CA ASP A 699 -45.63 30.56 6.91
C ASP A 699 -46.45 29.28 6.69
N GLY A 700 -46.65 28.54 7.78
CA GLY A 700 -47.50 27.35 7.88
C GLY A 700 -46.81 26.20 8.64
N ILE A 701 -46.25 26.42 9.84
CA ILE A 701 -46.93 26.28 11.16
C ILE A 701 -47.27 24.81 11.48
N THR A 702 -46.92 24.17 12.60
CA THR A 702 -46.08 24.44 13.77
C THR A 702 -46.08 23.18 14.66
N THR A 703 -44.93 22.90 15.28
CA THR A 703 -44.68 22.45 16.67
C THR A 703 -45.75 21.74 17.51
N ALA A 704 -45.34 20.66 18.19
CA ALA A 704 -45.52 20.50 19.63
C ALA A 704 -44.49 19.51 20.23
N LYS A 705 -44.07 19.82 21.46
CA LYS A 705 -43.03 19.17 22.28
C LYS A 705 -43.53 17.91 23.01
N GLU A 706 -42.52 17.14 23.41
CA GLU A 706 -42.41 16.09 24.46
C GLU A 706 -43.41 16.15 25.64
N PRO A 707 -43.51 15.03 26.39
CA PRO A 707 -42.92 15.10 27.73
C PRO A 707 -42.10 13.86 28.16
N SER A 708 -41.08 14.13 28.96
CA SER A 708 -40.43 13.24 29.92
C SER A 708 -41.29 12.99 31.15
N THR A 709 -41.23 11.81 31.78
CA THR A 709 -40.80 11.57 33.19
C THR A 709 -41.14 10.16 33.71
N ASN A 710 -40.23 9.63 34.56
CA ASN A 710 -40.43 8.69 35.69
C ASN A 710 -40.84 7.23 35.35
N THR A 711 -40.43 6.15 36.05
CA THR A 711 -39.96 5.94 37.43
C THR A 711 -39.35 4.52 37.54
N ASN A 712 -38.49 4.29 38.54
CA ASN A 712 -38.14 2.97 39.07
C ASN A 712 -39.33 2.35 39.86
N GLU A 713 -39.14 1.10 40.29
CA GLU A 713 -39.94 0.24 41.20
C GLU A 713 -40.80 -0.81 40.46
N GLU A 714 -40.39 -2.09 40.50
CA GLU A 714 -40.63 -3.09 41.58
C GLU A 714 -42.12 -3.44 41.70
N LEU A 715 -42.56 -4.66 41.96
CA LEU A 715 -42.04 -6.02 42.04
C LEU A 715 -43.31 -6.91 41.89
N GLU A 716 -43.15 -8.22 42.10
CA GLU A 716 -44.21 -9.21 42.42
C GLU A 716 -44.77 -10.02 41.25
N LEU A 717 -44.92 -11.34 41.32
CA LEU A 717 -44.59 -12.40 42.29
C LEU A 717 -44.81 -13.73 41.52
N GLU A 718 -43.98 -14.74 41.84
CA GLU A 718 -44.29 -16.20 41.92
C GLU A 718 -44.84 -16.90 40.65
N GLU A 719 -44.31 -18.03 40.18
CA GLU A 719 -44.03 -19.28 40.89
C GLU A 719 -42.75 -19.97 40.41
N GLU A 720 -41.98 -20.47 41.37
CA GLU A 720 -41.09 -21.63 41.20
C GLU A 720 -41.92 -22.90 40.98
N ILE A 721 -41.42 -23.88 40.24
CA ILE A 721 -41.32 -25.29 40.69
C ILE A 721 -40.60 -26.13 39.61
N GLU A 722 -39.79 -27.01 40.17
CA GLU A 722 -38.77 -27.89 39.63
C GLU A 722 -39.33 -29.22 39.05
N VAL A 723 -38.48 -29.90 38.25
CA VAL A 723 -38.28 -31.37 38.22
C VAL A 723 -39.14 -32.27 37.29
N VAL A 724 -38.43 -32.77 36.25
CA VAL A 724 -38.26 -34.18 35.77
C VAL A 724 -39.39 -34.95 35.06
N GLU A 725 -39.02 -35.55 33.91
CA GLU A 725 -39.26 -36.92 33.34
C GLU A 725 -39.55 -36.85 31.81
N MET A 726 -38.68 -37.27 30.89
CA MET A 726 -38.33 -38.62 30.40
C MET A 726 -39.46 -39.46 29.77
N CYS A 727 -39.10 -40.07 28.61
CA CYS A 727 -39.71 -41.19 27.85
C CYS A 727 -40.80 -40.85 26.81
N GLU A 728 -40.49 -40.96 25.51
CA GLU A 728 -40.63 -42.19 24.65
C GLU A 728 -42.04 -42.27 24.03
N ASN A 729 -42.34 -42.74 22.81
CA ASN A 729 -41.70 -43.54 21.76
C ASN A 729 -42.38 -43.11 20.41
N ASP A 730 -41.72 -43.05 19.26
CA ASP A 730 -41.17 -44.11 18.41
C ASP A 730 -42.20 -44.96 17.63
N ASN A 731 -41.89 -45.08 16.33
CA ASN A 731 -42.47 -45.95 15.30
C ASN A 731 -43.79 -45.47 14.66
N VAL A 732 -44.05 -45.66 13.37
CA VAL A 732 -43.71 -46.78 12.49
C VAL A 732 -43.72 -46.19 11.05
N LEU A 733 -42.83 -46.53 10.12
CA LEU A 733 -42.94 -47.78 9.38
C LEU A 733 -41.60 -48.25 8.79
N LYS A 734 -41.14 -49.36 9.34
CA LYS A 734 -40.78 -50.51 8.53
C LYS A 734 -41.73 -51.64 8.92
N CYS A 735 -42.80 -51.85 8.15
CA CYS A 735 -43.39 -53.17 8.01
C CYS A 735 -43.56 -53.44 6.51
N LEU A 736 -42.91 -54.51 6.08
CA LEU A 736 -43.08 -55.16 4.81
C LEU A 736 -44.44 -55.89 4.79
N VAL A 737 -45.10 -55.84 3.63
CA VAL A 737 -45.98 -56.90 3.06
C VAL A 737 -47.33 -57.15 3.73
N GLU A 738 -48.40 -56.72 3.04
CA GLU A 738 -49.68 -57.41 2.78
C GLU A 738 -50.48 -56.49 1.81
N THR A 739 -50.48 -56.71 0.48
CA THR A 739 -51.48 -57.49 -0.33
C THR A 739 -52.92 -57.25 0.15
N SER A 740 -53.86 -56.69 -0.64
CA SER A 740 -54.49 -57.20 -1.88
C SER A 740 -55.64 -56.24 -2.24
N GLY A 741 -56.11 -56.03 -3.47
CA GLY A 741 -55.81 -56.52 -4.81
C GLY A 741 -56.18 -55.37 -5.77
N SER A 742 -56.20 -55.45 -7.10
CA SER A 742 -56.21 -56.45 -8.18
C SER A 742 -56.18 -55.54 -9.42
N ASN A 743 -55.63 -55.80 -10.60
CA ASN A 743 -55.22 -57.00 -11.30
C ASN A 743 -54.46 -56.51 -12.55
N ASP A 744 -53.77 -57.47 -13.18
CA ASP A 744 -53.29 -57.48 -14.56
C ASP A 744 -52.03 -56.69 -14.88
N GLU A 745 -51.11 -57.19 -15.70
CA GLU A 745 -50.62 -58.53 -16.06
C GLU A 745 -49.56 -58.22 -17.13
N ASN A 746 -48.46 -58.97 -17.17
CA ASN A 746 -47.66 -59.20 -18.39
C ASN A 746 -46.99 -57.99 -19.10
N LEU A 747 -45.65 -57.92 -19.09
CA LEU A 747 -44.89 -58.54 -20.20
C LEU A 747 -43.36 -58.56 -19.97
N SER A 748 -42.79 -59.62 -20.53
CA SER A 748 -41.40 -60.08 -20.51
C SER A 748 -40.40 -59.31 -21.40
N ILE A 749 -39.16 -59.29 -20.91
CA ILE A 749 -37.83 -59.53 -21.54
C ILE A 749 -37.70 -59.49 -23.09
N THR A 750 -36.58 -58.90 -23.52
CA THR A 750 -35.80 -58.97 -24.79
C THR A 750 -36.00 -57.76 -25.71
N THR A 751 -34.98 -56.94 -26.00
CA THR A 751 -33.78 -57.33 -26.76
C THR A 751 -32.63 -56.30 -26.58
N ILE A 752 -31.42 -56.78 -26.28
CA ILE A 752 -30.13 -56.07 -26.45
C ILE A 752 -29.36 -56.82 -27.56
N PRO A 753 -28.81 -56.11 -28.57
CA PRO A 753 -27.34 -56.05 -28.76
C PRO A 753 -26.91 -54.63 -29.25
N THR A 754 -25.74 -54.03 -29.03
CA THR A 754 -24.36 -54.43 -28.67
C THR A 754 -23.57 -53.10 -28.48
N LEU A 755 -22.90 -52.84 -27.34
CA LEU A 755 -21.42 -52.88 -27.10
C LEU A 755 -20.58 -51.88 -27.95
N ARG A 756 -19.69 -51.00 -27.40
CA ARG A 756 -18.51 -51.20 -26.52
C ARG A 756 -17.71 -49.85 -26.42
N LYS A 757 -16.88 -49.48 -25.44
CA LYS A 757 -16.39 -50.02 -24.15
C LYS A 757 -15.45 -48.96 -23.51
N GLN A 758 -15.55 -48.72 -22.19
CA GLN A 758 -14.41 -48.89 -21.28
C GLN A 758 -14.95 -49.28 -19.90
N LYS A 759 -14.36 -50.35 -19.36
CA LYS A 759 -14.84 -51.18 -18.24
C LYS A 759 -14.37 -50.61 -16.91
N VAL A 760 -15.27 -50.43 -15.96
CA VAL A 760 -14.97 -50.53 -14.52
C VAL A 760 -15.35 -51.94 -14.05
N SER A 761 -14.49 -52.57 -13.24
CA SER A 761 -14.58 -54.00 -12.94
C SER A 761 -15.68 -54.30 -11.92
N ILE A 762 -16.27 -55.50 -12.01
CA ILE A 762 -17.33 -55.98 -11.09
C ILE A 762 -16.82 -56.04 -9.64
N ASN A 763 -15.53 -56.28 -9.43
CA ASN A 763 -14.90 -56.26 -8.11
C ASN A 763 -14.98 -54.89 -7.42
N ASP A 764 -15.08 -53.79 -8.19
CA ASP A 764 -15.16 -52.45 -7.60
C ASP A 764 -16.56 -52.16 -7.03
N ARG A 765 -17.62 -52.76 -7.59
CA ARG A 765 -18.99 -52.63 -7.06
C ARG A 765 -19.18 -53.40 -5.76
N GLU A 766 -18.65 -54.62 -5.67
CA GLU A 766 -18.71 -55.42 -4.44
C GLU A 766 -17.87 -54.77 -3.32
N ARG A 767 -16.71 -54.21 -3.67
CA ARG A 767 -15.83 -53.49 -2.74
C ARG A 767 -16.39 -52.15 -2.23
N ILE A 768 -17.29 -51.51 -2.99
CA ILE A 768 -18.02 -50.31 -2.54
C ILE A 768 -19.11 -50.69 -1.54
N ILE A 769 -19.79 -51.82 -1.76
CA ILE A 769 -20.86 -52.29 -0.88
C ILE A 769 -20.31 -52.80 0.46
N GLU A 770 -19.19 -53.55 0.47
CA GLU A 770 -18.53 -53.97 1.72
C GLU A 770 -18.01 -52.77 2.54
N LYS A 771 -17.47 -51.74 1.88
CA LYS A 771 -16.98 -50.52 2.56
C LYS A 771 -18.07 -49.61 3.09
N THR A 772 -19.32 -49.80 2.67
CA THR A 772 -20.45 -49.01 3.19
C THR A 772 -21.02 -49.62 4.47
N LEU A 773 -20.75 -50.91 4.73
CA LEU A 773 -21.25 -51.66 5.89
C LEU A 773 -20.30 -51.65 7.10
N GLU A 774 -18.99 -51.41 6.89
CA GLU A 774 -18.03 -51.18 7.96
C GLU A 774 -17.75 -49.67 8.11
N GLY A 775 -18.48 -49.02 9.02
CA GLY A 775 -18.33 -47.59 9.29
C GLY A 775 -16.91 -47.21 9.70
N TYR A 776 -16.13 -46.65 8.78
CA TYR A 776 -14.89 -45.92 9.07
C TYR A 776 -14.60 -44.82 8.04
N SER A 777 -13.91 -43.79 8.54
CA SER A 777 -13.65 -42.47 7.97
C SER A 777 -13.18 -42.40 6.52
N ILE A 778 -13.70 -41.38 5.82
CA ILE A 778 -13.25 -40.93 4.49
C ILE A 778 -11.77 -40.51 4.61
N LYS A 779 -10.88 -41.25 3.94
CA LYS A 779 -9.50 -40.80 3.69
C LYS A 779 -9.53 -39.71 2.63
N GLU A 780 -9.38 -38.46 3.06
CA GLU A 780 -8.99 -37.36 2.19
C GLU A 780 -7.61 -37.66 1.58
N GLY A 781 -7.42 -37.28 0.31
CA GLY A 781 -6.14 -37.37 -0.37
C GLY A 781 -5.11 -36.50 0.33
N ASP A 782 -4.23 -37.13 1.11
CA ASP A 782 -3.14 -36.47 1.82
C ASP A 782 -2.14 -35.90 0.81
N ARG A 783 -2.28 -34.60 0.50
CA ARG A 783 -1.11 -33.79 0.16
C ARG A 783 -0.24 -33.82 1.41
N ARG A 784 0.72 -34.75 1.48
CA ARG A 784 1.65 -34.89 2.61
C ARG A 784 1.98 -33.52 3.19
N SER A 785 1.37 -33.20 4.33
CA SER A 785 1.61 -31.94 5.01
C SER A 785 3.11 -31.86 5.29
N LYS A 786 3.77 -30.79 4.84
CA LYS A 786 5.18 -30.54 5.17
C LYS A 786 5.44 -30.45 6.68
N LEU A 787 4.38 -30.21 7.45
CA LEU A 787 4.39 -30.23 8.91
C LEU A 787 3.58 -31.45 9.39
N PRO A 788 4.24 -32.58 9.68
CA PRO A 788 3.65 -33.66 10.45
C PRO A 788 3.15 -33.15 11.81
N LEU A 789 2.20 -33.89 12.41
CA LEU A 789 1.58 -33.53 13.68
C LEU A 789 2.60 -33.26 14.80
N GLU A 790 3.67 -34.06 14.87
CA GLU A 790 4.76 -33.92 15.84
C GLU A 790 5.49 -32.56 15.75
N ILE A 791 5.71 -32.06 14.53
CA ILE A 791 6.32 -30.74 14.32
C ILE A 791 5.32 -29.64 14.70
N LYS A 792 4.03 -29.84 14.43
CA LYS A 792 2.97 -28.88 14.80
C LYS A 792 2.85 -28.74 16.33
N GLU A 793 2.88 -29.83 17.07
CA GLU A 793 2.84 -29.85 18.55
C GLU A 793 4.11 -29.23 19.16
N SER A 794 5.27 -29.51 18.57
CA SER A 794 6.54 -28.88 18.98
C SER A 794 6.55 -27.37 18.71
N LEU A 795 5.97 -26.95 17.57
CA LEU A 795 5.79 -25.54 17.22
C LEU A 795 4.85 -24.83 18.20
N GLN A 796 3.76 -25.49 18.60
CA GLN A 796 2.84 -24.98 19.63
C GLN A 796 3.59 -24.74 20.95
N THR A 797 4.31 -25.75 21.43
CA THR A 797 5.10 -25.67 22.67
C THR A 797 6.12 -24.53 22.61
N TYR A 798 6.79 -24.35 21.46
CA TYR A 798 7.77 -23.27 21.29
C TYR A 798 7.12 -21.88 21.28
N VAL A 799 5.94 -21.73 20.68
CA VAL A 799 5.19 -20.46 20.71
C VAL A 799 4.67 -20.13 22.10
N ASP A 800 4.29 -21.13 22.90
CA ASP A 800 3.88 -20.93 24.29
C ASP A 800 5.03 -20.43 25.17
N LEU A 801 6.25 -20.87 24.89
CA LEU A 801 7.47 -20.40 25.55
C LEU A 801 7.91 -19.01 25.06
N GLU A 802 7.83 -18.78 23.74
CA GLU A 802 8.39 -17.61 23.07
C GLU A 802 7.33 -16.89 22.21
N CYS A 803 6.31 -16.35 22.86
CA CYS A 803 5.13 -15.75 22.20
C CYS A 803 5.40 -14.46 21.38
N THR A 804 6.65 -13.98 21.35
CA THR A 804 7.06 -12.75 20.64
C THR A 804 7.68 -13.02 19.26
N LYS A 805 7.90 -14.29 18.90
CA LYS A 805 8.54 -14.67 17.63
C LYS A 805 7.65 -14.35 16.44
N THR A 806 8.28 -13.84 15.39
CA THR A 806 7.64 -13.61 14.10
C THR A 806 7.45 -14.94 13.34
N LEU A 807 6.50 -14.97 12.39
CA LEU A 807 6.29 -16.13 11.52
C LEU A 807 7.56 -16.57 10.76
N TYR A 808 8.48 -15.63 10.48
CA TYR A 808 9.77 -15.92 9.86
C TYR A 808 10.70 -16.66 10.83
N GLU A 809 10.83 -16.16 12.05
CA GLU A 809 11.67 -16.80 13.08
C GLU A 809 11.14 -18.19 13.46
N LEU A 810 9.82 -18.37 13.47
CA LEU A 810 9.20 -19.69 13.66
C LEU A 810 9.48 -20.63 12.49
N ALA A 811 9.46 -20.14 11.24
CA ALA A 811 9.85 -20.93 10.08
C ALA A 811 11.35 -21.30 10.10
N GLU A 812 12.23 -20.39 10.51
CA GLU A 812 13.66 -20.68 10.72
C GLU A 812 13.88 -21.68 11.85
N TRP A 813 13.13 -21.57 12.95
CA TRP A 813 13.20 -22.54 14.05
C TRP A 813 12.79 -23.94 13.59
N VAL A 814 11.68 -24.08 12.85
CA VAL A 814 11.27 -25.37 12.28
C VAL A 814 12.35 -25.93 11.35
N LYS A 815 12.97 -25.07 10.54
CA LYS A 815 14.06 -25.45 9.64
C LYS A 815 15.31 -25.89 10.41
N CYS A 816 15.69 -25.22 11.49
CA CYS A 816 16.88 -25.57 12.27
C CYS A 816 16.67 -26.82 13.13
N THR A 817 15.48 -27.00 13.71
CA THR A 817 15.18 -28.08 14.66
C THR A 817 14.79 -29.39 13.95
N PHE A 818 14.00 -29.30 12.87
CA PHE A 818 13.44 -30.48 12.19
C PHE A 818 13.97 -30.66 10.76
N ASN A 819 14.83 -29.76 10.26
CA ASN A 819 15.36 -29.77 8.91
C ASN A 819 14.28 -29.73 7.80
N VAL A 820 13.12 -29.11 8.11
CA VAL A 820 11.99 -28.95 7.18
C VAL A 820 11.84 -27.49 6.77
N ASP A 821 11.93 -27.21 5.46
CA ASP A 821 11.80 -25.85 4.91
C ASP A 821 10.33 -25.51 4.61
N VAL A 822 9.76 -24.66 5.45
CA VAL A 822 8.35 -24.24 5.45
C VAL A 822 8.21 -22.73 5.24
N SER A 823 7.17 -22.29 4.53
CA SER A 823 6.92 -20.85 4.34
C SER A 823 6.21 -20.26 5.55
N THR A 824 6.30 -18.93 5.71
CA THR A 824 5.60 -18.19 6.77
C THR A 824 4.08 -18.38 6.72
N SER A 825 3.50 -18.59 5.53
CA SER A 825 2.09 -18.94 5.34
C SER A 825 1.72 -20.33 5.86
N THR A 826 2.65 -21.30 5.77
CA THR A 826 2.43 -22.65 6.31
C THR A 826 2.45 -22.63 7.84
N ILE A 827 3.36 -21.84 8.44
CA ILE A 827 3.37 -21.59 9.88
C ILE A 827 2.08 -20.87 10.33
N ASP A 828 1.65 -19.82 9.62
CA ASP A 828 0.39 -19.11 9.93
C ASP A 828 -0.83 -20.06 9.88
N SER A 829 -0.89 -20.94 8.88
CA SER A 829 -1.95 -21.94 8.78
C SER A 829 -1.91 -22.95 9.93
N ALA A 830 -0.73 -23.44 10.31
CA ALA A 830 -0.58 -24.39 11.41
C ALA A 830 -0.94 -23.76 12.77
N LEU A 831 -0.57 -22.50 13.02
CA LEU A 831 -0.93 -21.80 14.25
C LEU A 831 -2.43 -21.49 14.36
N ARG A 832 -3.11 -21.24 13.22
CA ARG A 832 -4.57 -21.04 13.19
C ARG A 832 -5.35 -22.31 13.52
N GLU A 833 -4.81 -23.48 13.18
CA GLU A 833 -5.37 -24.79 13.55
C GLU A 833 -5.41 -24.98 15.07
N PHE A 834 -4.41 -24.44 15.78
CA PHE A 834 -4.37 -24.38 17.25
C PHE A 834 -5.03 -23.13 17.84
N HIS A 835 -5.83 -22.39 17.05
CA HIS A 835 -6.54 -21.17 17.48
C HIS A 835 -5.66 -20.02 18.01
N TYR A 836 -4.38 -19.96 17.64
CA TYR A 836 -3.55 -18.79 17.96
C TYR A 836 -3.97 -17.59 17.10
N THR A 837 -4.13 -16.46 17.77
CA THR A 837 -4.42 -15.17 17.14
C THR A 837 -3.40 -14.14 17.62
N LEU A 838 -3.01 -13.22 16.73
CA LEU A 838 -2.07 -12.16 17.10
C LEU A 838 -2.73 -11.21 18.10
N LYS A 839 -2.23 -11.19 19.35
CA LYS A 839 -2.71 -10.34 20.45
C LYS A 839 -1.65 -9.32 20.86
N LEU A 840 -2.09 -8.23 21.49
CA LEU A 840 -1.16 -7.27 22.08
C LEU A 840 -0.52 -7.90 23.32
N VAL A 841 0.82 -7.93 23.38
CA VAL A 841 1.56 -8.47 24.52
C VAL A 841 1.47 -7.50 25.70
N THR A 842 0.88 -7.94 26.82
CA THR A 842 0.90 -7.20 28.09
C THR A 842 2.22 -7.46 28.80
N LEU A 843 3.02 -6.40 29.00
CA LEU A 843 4.28 -6.50 29.74
C LEU A 843 3.97 -6.56 31.24
N VAL A 844 4.14 -7.73 31.84
CA VAL A 844 4.04 -7.90 33.29
C VAL A 844 5.44 -7.80 33.89
N PRO A 845 5.71 -6.87 34.83
CA PRO A 845 6.99 -6.82 35.51
C PRO A 845 7.26 -8.16 36.22
N GLU A 846 8.41 -8.77 35.96
CA GLU A 846 8.80 -10.09 36.50
C GLU A 846 8.66 -10.17 38.04
N ARG A 847 8.91 -9.05 38.73
CA ARG A 847 8.74 -8.93 40.19
C ARG A 847 7.30 -9.11 40.68
N ARG A 848 6.27 -8.86 39.84
CA ARG A 848 4.85 -8.88 40.23
C ARG A 848 4.38 -10.25 40.74
N ASN A 849 4.94 -11.33 40.18
CA ASN A 849 4.56 -12.72 40.47
C ASN A 849 5.70 -13.51 41.12
N THR A 850 6.63 -12.85 41.80
CA THR A 850 7.60 -13.55 42.66
C THR A 850 6.89 -14.15 43.87
N LEU A 851 7.38 -15.29 44.38
CA LEU A 851 6.81 -15.95 45.56
C LEU A 851 6.65 -14.98 46.74
N SER A 852 7.66 -14.14 47.00
CA SER A 852 7.60 -13.10 48.04
C SER A 852 6.46 -12.08 47.83
N THR A 853 6.20 -11.66 46.59
CA THR A 853 5.12 -10.68 46.31
C THR A 853 3.75 -11.32 46.36
N ILE A 854 3.64 -12.61 45.97
CA ILE A 854 2.42 -13.40 46.13
C ILE A 854 2.08 -13.54 47.60
N GLU A 855 3.05 -13.93 48.43
CA GLU A 855 2.88 -14.08 49.89
C GLU A 855 2.44 -12.76 50.55
N ILE A 856 3.11 -11.63 50.25
CA ILE A 856 2.70 -10.31 50.75
C ILE A 856 1.27 -9.97 50.33
N ARG A 857 0.87 -10.35 49.10
CA ARG A 857 -0.48 -10.09 48.59
C ARG A 857 -1.53 -10.99 49.24
N THR A 858 -1.21 -12.25 49.49
CA THR A 858 -2.05 -13.20 50.22
C THR A 858 -2.28 -12.71 51.65
N ASN A 859 -1.22 -12.31 52.36
CA ASN A 859 -1.31 -11.75 53.71
C ASN A 859 -2.17 -10.48 53.76
N TYR A 860 -2.01 -9.58 52.77
CA TYR A 860 -2.85 -8.40 52.65
C TYR A 860 -4.33 -8.77 52.43
N ALA A 861 -4.60 -9.74 51.57
CA ALA A 861 -5.97 -10.15 51.25
C ALA A 861 -6.67 -10.76 52.46
N THR A 862 -5.99 -11.65 53.20
CA THR A 862 -6.49 -12.20 54.48
C THR A 862 -6.79 -11.09 55.48
N SER A 863 -5.84 -10.17 55.71
CA SER A 863 -6.02 -9.04 56.62
C SER A 863 -7.18 -8.13 56.17
N PHE A 864 -7.40 -7.97 54.86
CA PHE A 864 -8.52 -7.18 54.33
C PHE A 864 -9.86 -7.84 54.63
N ARG A 865 -9.98 -9.17 54.50
CA ARG A 865 -11.19 -9.91 54.86
C ARG A 865 -11.50 -9.84 56.34
N GLU A 866 -10.50 -9.98 57.20
CA GLU A 866 -10.68 -9.82 58.65
C GLU A 866 -11.23 -8.42 58.96
N SER A 867 -10.68 -7.38 58.33
CA SER A 867 -11.18 -6.01 58.50
C SER A 867 -12.62 -5.82 57.97
N GLU A 868 -13.00 -6.52 56.89
CA GLU A 868 -14.34 -6.46 56.27
C GLU A 868 -15.41 -7.14 57.14
N VAL A 869 -15.03 -8.14 57.95
CA VAL A 869 -15.93 -8.76 58.95
C VAL A 869 -16.22 -7.80 60.10
N ASP A 870 -15.19 -7.07 60.56
CA ASP A 870 -15.29 -6.20 61.74
C ASP A 870 -15.79 -4.78 61.43
N ASN A 871 -15.89 -4.39 60.16
CA ASN A 871 -16.24 -3.02 59.76
C ASN A 871 -17.21 -3.01 58.58
N ASP A 872 -18.17 -2.08 58.63
CA ASP A 872 -19.11 -1.81 57.54
C ASP A 872 -18.36 -1.43 56.24
N ASP A 873 -18.81 -1.94 55.10
CA ASP A 873 -18.17 -1.74 53.80
C ASP A 873 -18.15 -0.25 53.36
N LYS A 874 -19.03 0.58 53.92
CA LYS A 874 -19.02 2.05 53.72
C LYS A 874 -17.79 2.73 54.31
N ASN A 875 -17.13 2.09 55.28
CA ASN A 875 -15.97 2.63 55.98
C ASN A 875 -14.67 2.48 55.20
N PHE A 876 -14.61 1.63 54.17
CA PHE A 876 -13.43 1.49 53.33
C PHE A 876 -13.37 2.62 52.29
N VAL A 877 -12.40 3.51 52.45
CA VAL A 877 -12.21 4.70 51.63
C VAL A 877 -10.94 4.54 50.81
N PHE A 878 -11.10 4.29 49.53
CA PHE A 878 -10.01 4.11 48.56
C PHE A 878 -9.64 5.44 47.95
N LEU A 879 -8.37 5.84 48.07
CA LEU A 879 -7.89 7.13 47.59
C LEU A 879 -6.61 6.99 46.79
N ASP A 880 -6.47 7.85 45.78
CA ASP A 880 -5.32 7.87 44.88
C ASP A 880 -5.35 9.17 44.04
N GLU A 881 -4.32 9.39 43.23
CA GLU A 881 -4.20 10.54 42.35
C GLU A 881 -4.13 10.19 40.85
N VAL A 882 -4.66 11.08 40.02
CA VAL A 882 -4.62 10.92 38.55
C VAL A 882 -4.21 12.20 37.84
N GLY A 883 -3.27 12.06 36.90
CA GLY A 883 -2.83 13.14 36.02
C GLY A 883 -3.63 13.25 34.72
N PHE A 884 -4.08 14.46 34.42
CA PHE A 884 -4.68 14.87 33.14
C PHE A 884 -3.78 15.86 32.42
N ALA A 885 -3.59 15.68 31.12
CA ALA A 885 -2.91 16.65 30.28
C ALA A 885 -3.79 17.02 29.09
N VAL A 886 -3.83 18.31 28.74
CA VAL A 886 -4.60 18.83 27.59
C VAL A 886 -4.19 18.14 26.28
N VAL A 887 -2.94 17.67 26.18
CA VAL A 887 -2.38 17.01 25.00
C VAL A 887 -2.73 15.53 24.89
N THR A 888 -3.29 14.89 25.92
CA THR A 888 -3.59 13.46 25.89
C THR A 888 -4.73 13.16 24.92
N ARG A 889 -4.55 12.16 24.04
CA ARG A 889 -5.51 11.75 23.00
C ARG A 889 -5.77 10.24 23.04
N PRO A 890 -6.90 9.76 22.49
CA PRO A 890 -7.13 8.32 22.31
C PRO A 890 -5.98 7.69 21.50
N SER A 891 -5.47 6.54 21.96
CA SER A 891 -4.39 5.79 21.27
C SER A 891 -4.87 5.00 20.07
N ARG A 892 -6.19 4.87 19.89
CA ARG A 892 -6.84 4.13 18.80
C ARG A 892 -7.93 5.00 18.18
N GLY A 893 -7.98 4.99 16.85
CA GLY A 893 -9.01 5.64 16.04
C GLY A 893 -9.34 4.77 14.84
N ARG A 894 -10.55 4.91 14.30
CA ARG A 894 -10.93 4.23 13.06
C ARG A 894 -10.50 5.10 11.87
N ASN A 895 -9.88 4.48 10.88
CA ASN A 895 -9.64 5.09 9.57
C ASN A 895 -9.74 4.01 8.49
N MET A 896 -9.81 4.41 7.22
CA MET A 896 -9.85 3.49 6.09
C MET A 896 -8.66 2.51 6.12
N ARG A 897 -8.92 1.25 5.76
CA ARG A 897 -7.91 0.19 5.79
C ARG A 897 -6.79 0.52 4.79
N GLY A 898 -5.57 0.70 5.30
CA GLY A 898 -4.40 1.16 4.53
C GLY A 898 -3.99 2.60 4.83
N GLU A 899 -4.83 3.34 5.56
CA GLU A 899 -4.57 4.71 6.00
C GLU A 899 -4.39 4.76 7.53
N SER A 900 -3.55 5.67 8.02
CA SER A 900 -3.37 5.83 9.47
C SER A 900 -4.41 6.80 10.02
N ALA A 901 -5.03 6.48 11.15
CA ALA A 901 -5.90 7.44 11.85
C ALA A 901 -5.07 8.58 12.46
N TYR A 902 -5.44 9.84 12.19
CA TYR A 902 -4.76 11.02 12.74
C TYR A 902 -5.69 11.83 13.65
N LEU A 903 -5.12 12.39 14.71
CA LEU A 903 -5.74 13.37 15.58
C LEU A 903 -4.76 14.53 15.75
N SER A 904 -5.17 15.76 15.43
CA SER A 904 -4.32 16.94 15.59
C SER A 904 -4.17 17.31 17.07
N VAL A 905 -2.94 17.65 17.47
CA VAL A 905 -2.61 18.07 18.84
C VAL A 905 -1.90 19.41 18.79
N THR A 906 -2.41 20.39 19.52
CA THR A 906 -1.74 21.68 19.73
C THR A 906 -0.49 21.45 20.58
N ALA A 907 0.68 21.84 20.08
CA ALA A 907 1.95 21.74 20.80
C ALA A 907 2.06 22.79 21.90
N ALA A 908 1.22 22.68 22.93
CA ALA A 908 1.25 23.57 24.09
C ALA A 908 2.11 22.94 25.19
N ARG A 909 3.06 23.71 25.76
CA ARG A 909 3.78 23.35 26.99
C ARG A 909 2.80 23.47 28.17
N ASN A 910 1.88 22.52 28.29
CA ASN A 910 0.86 22.54 29.33
C ASN A 910 1.29 21.70 30.54
N ARG A 911 0.94 22.16 31.73
CA ARG A 911 1.19 21.45 32.99
C ARG A 911 0.22 20.26 33.11
N ASN A 912 0.67 19.18 33.74
CA ASN A 912 -0.24 18.10 34.14
C ASN A 912 -1.13 18.62 35.28
N ILE A 913 -2.44 18.53 35.09
CA ILE A 913 -3.44 18.79 36.13
C ILE A 913 -3.59 17.50 36.92
N LEU A 914 -3.35 17.55 38.23
CA LEU A 914 -3.55 16.40 39.11
C LEU A 914 -4.90 16.51 39.80
N VAL A 915 -5.55 15.36 39.95
CA VAL A 915 -6.80 15.22 40.71
C VAL A 915 -6.56 14.18 41.78
N VAL A 916 -6.77 14.55 43.04
CA VAL A 916 -6.84 13.62 44.17
C VAL A 916 -8.30 13.28 44.38
N ALA A 917 -8.64 12.00 44.48
CA ALA A 917 -10.01 11.57 44.70
C ALA A 917 -10.10 10.40 45.66
N ALA A 918 -11.24 10.29 46.33
CA ALA A 918 -11.55 9.20 47.26
C ALA A 918 -12.94 8.63 46.97
N MET A 919 -13.08 7.31 47.04
CA MET A 919 -14.34 6.59 46.85
C MET A 919 -14.55 5.50 47.91
N ASN A 920 -15.81 5.14 48.14
CA ASN A 920 -16.18 3.89 48.79
C ASN A 920 -17.09 3.07 47.85
N LYS A 921 -17.64 1.95 48.35
CA LYS A 921 -18.58 1.11 47.60
C LYS A 921 -19.80 1.89 47.08
N TYR A 922 -20.26 2.89 47.83
CA TYR A 922 -21.53 3.58 47.58
C TYR A 922 -21.39 4.87 46.77
N GLY A 923 -20.18 5.40 46.58
CA GLY A 923 -20.01 6.64 45.83
C GLY A 923 -18.62 7.25 45.89
N LEU A 924 -18.50 8.40 45.24
CA LEU A 924 -17.31 9.25 45.30
C LEU A 924 -17.44 10.18 46.51
N ILE A 925 -16.52 10.07 47.47
CA ILE A 925 -16.54 10.83 48.72
C ILE A 925 -15.93 12.22 48.54
N TYR A 926 -14.88 12.32 47.73
CA TYR A 926 -14.11 13.54 47.58
C TYR A 926 -13.38 13.58 46.23
N HIS A 927 -13.26 14.76 45.64
CA HIS A 927 -12.31 15.04 44.55
C HIS A 927 -11.86 16.50 44.58
N LYS A 928 -10.58 16.74 44.31
CA LYS A 928 -10.01 18.10 44.22
C LYS A 928 -8.98 18.19 43.12
N ILE A 929 -9.02 19.30 42.40
CA ILE A 929 -8.07 19.62 41.32
C ILE A 929 -6.91 20.43 41.89
N HIS A 930 -5.68 19.98 41.70
CA HIS A 930 -4.46 20.67 42.10
C HIS A 930 -3.78 21.34 40.89
N GLU A 931 -3.31 22.58 41.07
CA GLU A 931 -2.71 23.39 39.99
C GLU A 931 -1.22 23.08 39.72
N ARG A 932 -0.59 22.34 40.64
CA ARG A 932 0.83 21.97 40.60
C ARG A 932 0.96 20.47 40.88
N ALA A 933 2.17 19.94 40.68
CA ALA A 933 2.50 18.60 41.14
C ALA A 933 2.17 18.52 42.64
N VAL A 934 1.31 17.58 43.04
CA VAL A 934 0.93 17.35 44.43
C VAL A 934 2.22 17.01 45.18
N ASN A 935 2.65 17.90 46.07
CA ASN A 935 3.74 17.62 46.97
C ASN A 935 3.20 16.90 48.22
N CYS A 936 4.09 16.41 49.09
CA CYS A 936 3.67 15.68 50.28
C CYS A 936 2.78 16.50 51.23
N GLU A 937 2.92 17.83 51.26
CA GLU A 937 2.14 18.72 52.12
C GLU A 937 0.73 18.97 51.55
N ASP A 938 0.61 19.10 50.23
CA ASP A 938 -0.68 19.19 49.53
C ASP A 938 -1.50 17.91 49.74
N PHE A 939 -0.84 16.75 49.75
CA PHE A 939 -1.50 15.45 49.97
C PHE A 939 -1.98 15.29 51.41
N LYS A 940 -1.20 15.73 52.41
CA LYS A 940 -1.65 15.75 53.82
C LYS A 940 -2.93 16.55 53.98
N LEU A 941 -2.97 17.75 53.39
CA LEU A 941 -4.16 18.59 53.44
C LEU A 941 -5.37 17.88 52.80
N SER A 942 -5.17 17.21 51.66
CA SER A 942 -6.20 16.40 51.02
C SER A 942 -6.71 15.27 51.91
N ILE A 943 -5.85 14.55 52.65
CA ILE A 943 -6.29 13.49 53.58
C ILE A 943 -7.20 14.06 54.68
N LYS A 944 -6.83 15.20 55.28
CA LYS A 944 -7.66 15.85 56.31
C LYS A 944 -9.01 16.27 55.74
N GLU A 945 -9.03 16.88 54.56
CA GLU A 945 -10.27 17.27 53.85
C GLU A 945 -11.13 16.05 53.47
N ILE A 946 -10.52 14.92 53.11
CA ILE A 946 -11.22 13.65 52.85
C ILE A 946 -11.87 13.14 54.14
N ASN A 947 -11.16 13.17 55.28
CA ASN A 947 -11.71 12.75 56.57
C ASN A 947 -12.91 13.62 56.99
N GLU A 948 -12.82 14.93 56.84
CA GLU A 948 -13.97 15.82 57.06
C GLU A 948 -15.15 15.48 56.13
N SER A 949 -14.88 15.16 54.86
CA SER A 949 -15.94 14.73 53.92
C SER A 949 -16.58 13.40 54.34
N CYS A 950 -15.79 12.46 54.86
CA CYS A 950 -16.27 11.20 55.42
C CYS A 950 -17.23 11.45 56.59
N GLN A 951 -16.85 12.33 57.51
CA GLN A 951 -17.69 12.69 58.67
C GLN A 951 -19.01 13.33 58.24
N ARG A 952 -18.99 14.26 57.26
CA ARG A 952 -20.22 14.86 56.69
C ARG A 952 -21.14 13.80 56.07
N GLN A 953 -20.58 12.74 55.51
CA GLN A 953 -21.30 11.62 54.90
C GLN A 953 -21.62 10.47 55.90
N ARG A 954 -21.49 10.72 57.21
CA ARG A 954 -21.75 9.76 58.31
C ARG A 954 -20.84 8.52 58.32
N ILE A 955 -19.63 8.63 57.79
CA ILE A 955 -18.57 7.61 57.90
C ILE A 955 -17.68 8.00 59.10
N LEU A 956 -17.97 7.42 60.27
CA LEU A 956 -17.36 7.83 61.54
C LEU A 956 -15.97 7.21 61.77
N THR A 957 -15.72 6.03 61.19
CA THR A 957 -14.47 5.27 61.37
C THR A 957 -13.89 4.88 60.00
N PRO A 958 -13.41 5.84 59.19
CA PRO A 958 -12.89 5.54 57.87
C PRO A 958 -11.58 4.74 57.94
N ILE A 959 -11.45 3.75 57.06
CA ILE A 959 -10.23 3.00 56.79
C ILE A 959 -9.73 3.45 55.43
N PHE A 960 -8.62 4.20 55.41
CA PHE A 960 -8.03 4.73 54.19
C PHE A 960 -7.15 3.68 53.51
N VAL A 961 -7.51 3.31 52.28
CA VAL A 961 -6.75 2.38 51.46
C VAL A 961 -6.06 3.14 50.34
N MET A 962 -4.74 3.04 50.24
CA MET A 962 -3.93 3.78 49.26
C MET A 962 -2.71 2.99 48.79
N ASP A 963 -2.09 3.44 47.70
CA ASP A 963 -0.94 2.77 47.12
C ASP A 963 0.34 2.95 47.96
N ASN A 964 1.37 2.16 47.66
CA ASN A 964 2.67 2.23 48.35
C ASN A 964 3.63 3.17 47.59
N ALA A 965 3.13 4.33 47.14
CA ALA A 965 3.98 5.33 46.51
C ALA A 965 4.80 6.09 47.56
N ARG A 966 5.99 6.59 47.16
CA ARG A 966 6.86 7.38 48.04
C ARG A 966 6.19 8.63 48.60
N ILE A 967 5.25 9.21 47.86
CA ILE A 967 4.45 10.36 48.28
C ILE A 967 3.48 10.02 49.41
N HIS A 968 3.08 8.76 49.55
CA HIS A 968 2.20 8.23 50.62
C HIS A 968 3.00 7.69 51.82
N HIS A 969 4.34 7.60 51.70
CA HIS A 969 5.29 7.10 52.72
C HIS A 969 6.22 8.19 53.30
N TYR A 970 5.91 9.47 53.08
CA TYR A 970 6.73 10.55 53.61
C TYR A 970 6.84 10.44 55.14
N ARG A 971 8.07 10.54 55.70
CA ARG A 971 8.33 10.47 57.16
C ARG A 971 7.41 11.40 57.97
N GLY A 972 7.04 12.56 57.41
CA GLY A 972 6.16 13.53 58.04
C GLY A 972 4.65 13.26 58.00
N LEU A 973 4.17 12.12 57.46
CA LEU A 973 2.77 11.69 57.67
C LEU A 973 2.57 11.08 59.07
N ASN A 974 3.60 10.43 59.61
CA ASN A 974 3.60 9.89 60.98
C ASN A 974 3.93 10.95 62.05
N ASP A 975 4.50 12.10 61.64
CA ASP A 975 4.83 13.21 62.53
C ASP A 975 3.61 14.11 62.84
N ASP A 976 2.50 13.96 62.11
CA ASP A 976 1.23 14.67 62.35
C ASP A 976 0.34 13.80 63.24
N GLU A 977 0.15 14.21 64.51
CA GLU A 977 -0.61 13.46 65.53
C GLU A 977 -2.04 13.12 65.07
N GLU A 978 -2.63 13.96 64.22
CA GLU A 978 -3.98 13.76 63.71
C GLU A 978 -4.02 12.64 62.66
N ILE A 979 -3.10 12.66 61.69
CA ILE A 979 -3.04 11.64 60.63
C ILE A 979 -2.57 10.29 61.18
N ALA A 980 -1.67 10.30 62.17
CA ALA A 980 -1.22 9.10 62.87
C ALA A 980 -2.36 8.37 63.60
N SER A 981 -3.46 9.09 63.93
CA SER A 981 -4.66 8.49 64.51
C SER A 981 -5.58 7.80 63.49
N TYR A 982 -5.38 8.03 62.18
CA TYR A 982 -6.22 7.48 61.12
C TYR A 982 -5.85 6.02 60.82
N ARG A 983 -6.86 5.19 60.51
CA ARG A 983 -6.64 3.79 60.10
C ARG A 983 -6.23 3.75 58.63
N ILE A 984 -4.95 3.60 58.34
CA ILE A 984 -4.40 3.56 56.97
C ILE A 984 -3.94 2.13 56.63
N LYS A 985 -4.32 1.66 55.44
CA LYS A 985 -3.93 0.36 54.89
C LYS A 985 -3.26 0.55 53.52
N TYR A 986 -2.01 0.13 53.42
CA TYR A 986 -1.22 0.25 52.18
C TYR A 986 -1.36 -0.99 51.30
N LEU A 987 -1.49 -0.77 50.00
CA LEU A 987 -1.54 -1.85 49.02
C LEU A 987 -0.17 -2.57 48.89
N PRO A 988 -0.18 -3.89 48.61
CA PRO A 988 1.03 -4.61 48.27
C PRO A 988 1.71 -4.04 47.01
N PRO A 989 3.03 -4.19 46.85
CA PRO A 989 3.74 -3.78 45.64
C PRO A 989 3.08 -4.34 44.37
N TYR A 990 3.01 -3.51 43.33
CA TYR A 990 2.47 -3.87 42.00
C TYR A 990 1.00 -4.33 41.99
N SER A 991 0.20 -3.96 42.99
CA SER A 991 -1.18 -4.44 43.20
C SER A 991 -2.26 -3.35 43.06
N SER A 992 -2.09 -2.44 42.09
CA SER A 992 -3.06 -1.36 41.76
C SER A 992 -4.47 -1.86 41.45
N PHE A 993 -4.63 -3.09 40.96
CA PHE A 993 -5.94 -3.72 40.72
C PHE A 993 -6.76 -3.99 42.01
N LEU A 994 -6.12 -3.94 43.18
CA LEU A 994 -6.80 -3.95 44.48
C LEU A 994 -7.28 -2.55 44.90
N ASN A 995 -7.05 -1.52 44.08
CA ASN A 995 -7.57 -0.17 44.27
C ASN A 995 -8.75 0.10 43.30
N PRO A 996 -10.02 0.10 43.74
CA PRO A 996 -11.16 0.33 42.86
C PRO A 996 -11.18 1.74 42.24
N ILE A 997 -10.57 2.74 42.88
CA ILE A 997 -10.46 4.12 42.36
C ILE A 997 -9.68 4.17 41.03
N GLU A 998 -8.76 3.24 40.79
CA GLU A 998 -8.02 3.15 39.52
C GLU A 998 -8.94 2.80 38.35
N ASN A 999 -9.97 2.00 38.59
CA ASN A 999 -10.99 1.73 37.56
C ASN A 999 -11.84 2.98 37.30
N VAL A 1000 -12.17 3.76 38.34
CA VAL A 1000 -12.84 5.06 38.18
C VAL A 1000 -11.98 5.99 37.33
N PHE A 1001 -10.69 6.12 37.64
CA PHE A 1001 -9.75 6.93 36.88
C PHE A 1001 -9.63 6.48 35.44
N SER A 1002 -9.50 5.17 35.18
CA SER A 1002 -9.42 4.63 33.83
C SER A 1002 -10.66 5.00 32.99
N VAL A 1003 -11.87 4.82 33.53
CA VAL A 1003 -13.12 5.16 32.82
C VAL A 1003 -13.24 6.66 32.59
N ARG A 1004 -12.98 7.48 33.62
CA ARG A 1004 -13.16 8.94 33.56
C ARG A 1004 -12.10 9.60 32.70
N LYS A 1005 -10.84 9.18 32.81
CA LYS A 1005 -9.74 9.63 31.95
C LYS A 1005 -10.04 9.35 30.48
N ASN A 1006 -10.55 8.16 30.15
CA ASN A 1006 -10.99 7.85 28.78
C ASN A 1006 -12.14 8.75 28.31
N LYS A 1007 -13.15 9.01 29.15
CA LYS A 1007 -14.26 9.93 28.80
C LYS A 1007 -13.76 11.36 28.56
N VAL A 1008 -12.88 11.88 29.42
CA VAL A 1008 -12.29 13.23 29.30
C VAL A 1008 -11.40 13.34 28.05
N ILE A 1009 -10.56 12.33 27.77
CA ILE A 1009 -9.69 12.28 26.59
C ILE A 1009 -10.51 12.27 25.29
N ARG A 1010 -11.64 11.56 25.25
CA ARG A 1010 -12.52 11.49 24.07
C ARG A 1010 -13.27 12.79 23.77
N SER A 1011 -13.44 13.67 24.76
CA SER A 1011 -14.11 14.97 24.55
C SER A 1011 -13.26 15.99 23.80
N GLY A 1012 -11.98 15.71 23.52
CA GLY A 1012 -11.17 16.49 22.56
C GLY A 1012 -10.80 17.91 23.00
N VAL A 1013 -10.77 18.17 24.31
CA VAL A 1013 -10.53 19.51 24.87
C VAL A 1013 -9.18 20.11 24.43
N ARG A 1014 -9.18 21.41 24.11
CA ARG A 1014 -8.02 22.14 23.57
C ARG A 1014 -7.42 23.18 24.52
N THR A 1015 -8.10 23.58 25.59
CA THR A 1015 -7.60 24.57 26.57
C THR A 1015 -7.64 24.07 28.01
N GLU A 1016 -6.76 24.61 28.86
CA GLU A 1016 -6.68 24.22 30.28
C GLU A 1016 -7.96 24.56 31.07
N PRO A 1017 -8.59 25.75 30.91
CA PRO A 1017 -9.84 26.07 31.62
C PRO A 1017 -11.00 25.14 31.24
N GLN A 1018 -11.11 24.79 29.96
CA GLN A 1018 -12.12 23.83 29.49
C GLN A 1018 -11.87 22.42 30.07
N LEU A 1019 -10.59 22.03 30.22
CA LEU A 1019 -10.24 20.73 30.78
C LEU A 1019 -10.66 20.66 32.26
N ARG A 1020 -10.48 21.74 33.02
CA ARG A 1020 -10.90 21.83 34.43
C ARG A 1020 -12.41 21.69 34.59
N ILE A 1021 -13.19 22.46 33.84
CA ILE A 1021 -14.66 22.39 33.85
C ILE A 1021 -15.12 20.97 33.51
N LEU A 1022 -14.49 20.35 32.51
CA LEU A 1022 -14.86 19.01 32.09
C LEU A 1022 -14.49 17.95 33.14
N ILE A 1023 -13.32 18.05 33.78
CA ILE A 1023 -12.94 17.15 34.88
C ILE A 1023 -13.98 17.23 35.99
N CYS A 1024 -14.30 18.43 36.51
CA CYS A 1024 -15.31 18.60 37.56
C CYS A 1024 -16.65 17.99 37.16
N ARG A 1025 -17.14 18.31 35.94
CA ARG A 1025 -18.41 17.76 35.45
C ARG A 1025 -18.39 16.23 35.38
N LYS A 1026 -17.30 15.65 34.87
CA LYS A 1026 -17.19 14.19 34.69
C LYS A 1026 -17.01 13.45 36.00
N PHE A 1027 -16.39 14.03 37.02
CA PHE A 1027 -16.33 13.42 38.36
C PHE A 1027 -17.69 13.49 39.07
N ASN A 1028 -18.46 14.56 38.88
CA ASN A 1028 -19.81 14.68 39.44
C ASN A 1028 -20.84 13.72 38.80
N GLU A 1029 -20.56 13.21 37.60
CA GLU A 1029 -21.36 12.16 36.94
C GLU A 1029 -21.05 10.72 37.47
N ILE A 1030 -20.32 10.57 38.58
CA ILE A 1030 -20.06 9.26 39.21
C ILE A 1030 -21.24 8.91 40.11
N THR A 1031 -21.90 7.79 39.82
CA THR A 1031 -23.01 7.24 40.61
C THR A 1031 -22.52 6.10 41.49
N GLY A 1032 -23.26 5.79 42.56
CA GLY A 1032 -22.94 4.68 43.46
C GLY A 1032 -22.89 3.32 42.78
N GLU A 1033 -23.71 3.08 41.76
CA GLU A 1033 -23.68 1.84 40.97
C GLU A 1033 -22.33 1.61 40.27
N HIS A 1034 -21.73 2.68 39.72
CA HIS A 1034 -20.40 2.59 39.13
C HIS A 1034 -19.36 2.16 40.18
N CYS A 1035 -19.40 2.79 41.35
CA CYS A 1035 -18.50 2.49 42.46
C CYS A 1035 -18.66 1.05 42.97
N SER A 1036 -19.89 0.59 43.13
CA SER A 1036 -20.22 -0.77 43.56
C SER A 1036 -19.71 -1.83 42.57
N SER A 1037 -19.84 -1.56 41.26
CA SER A 1037 -19.30 -2.43 40.21
C SER A 1037 -17.77 -2.55 40.27
N PHE A 1038 -17.06 -1.43 40.47
CA PHE A 1038 -15.60 -1.44 40.61
C PHE A 1038 -15.14 -2.12 41.90
N TYR A 1039 -15.86 -1.93 43.00
CA TYR A 1039 -15.63 -2.63 44.25
C TYR A 1039 -15.78 -4.15 44.08
N ARG A 1040 -16.85 -4.61 43.41
CA ARG A 1040 -17.05 -6.04 43.12
C ARG A 1040 -15.92 -6.62 42.26
N LYS A 1041 -15.42 -5.86 41.28
CA LYS A 1041 -14.28 -6.28 40.45
C LYS A 1041 -13.00 -6.45 41.29
N MET A 1042 -12.75 -5.54 42.23
CA MET A 1042 -11.64 -5.65 43.19
C MET A 1042 -11.78 -6.92 44.05
N LEU A 1043 -12.98 -7.25 44.55
CA LEU A 1043 -13.21 -8.48 45.33
C LEU A 1043 -12.82 -9.75 44.56
N GLY A 1044 -13.07 -9.79 43.24
CA GLY A 1044 -12.63 -10.91 42.41
C GLY A 1044 -11.11 -11.08 42.34
N TYR A 1045 -10.35 -9.98 42.36
CA TYR A 1045 -8.88 -10.05 42.46
C TYR A 1045 -8.40 -10.36 43.88
N LEU A 1046 -9.13 -9.90 44.89
CA LEU A 1046 -8.86 -10.21 46.29
C LEU A 1046 -8.94 -11.73 46.53
N GLN A 1047 -9.98 -12.39 46.00
CA GLN A 1047 -10.13 -13.85 46.07
C GLN A 1047 -8.98 -14.59 45.38
N LYS A 1048 -8.52 -14.11 44.22
CA LYS A 1048 -7.35 -14.70 43.52
C LYS A 1048 -6.06 -14.54 44.33
N ALA A 1049 -5.91 -13.42 45.04
CA ALA A 1049 -4.77 -13.18 45.92
C ALA A 1049 -4.79 -14.08 47.16
N GLU A 1050 -5.96 -14.36 47.74
CA GLU A 1050 -6.12 -15.29 48.87
C GLU A 1050 -5.65 -16.70 48.51
N VAL A 1051 -5.95 -17.17 47.30
CA VAL A 1051 -5.56 -18.51 46.82
C VAL A 1051 -4.11 -18.56 46.32
N GLY A 1052 -3.36 -17.44 46.40
CA GLY A 1052 -1.96 -17.38 45.98
C GLY A 1052 -1.76 -17.50 44.46
N GLN A 1053 -2.78 -17.19 43.65
CA GLN A 1053 -2.69 -17.29 42.19
C GLN A 1053 -1.83 -16.17 41.59
N MET A 1054 -1.17 -16.48 40.46
CA MET A 1054 -0.54 -15.46 39.63
C MET A 1054 -1.61 -14.57 38.99
N ILE A 1055 -1.43 -13.25 39.09
CA ILE A 1055 -2.40 -12.26 38.60
C ILE A 1055 -1.82 -11.56 37.37
N HIS A 1056 -2.54 -11.66 36.25
CA HIS A 1056 -2.30 -10.93 35.01
C HIS A 1056 -3.47 -9.95 34.79
N GLU A 1057 -3.16 -8.68 34.53
CA GLU A 1057 -4.14 -7.59 34.30
C GLU A 1057 -4.66 -7.53 32.85
#